data_AF-A0A1I7PC10-F1
#
_entry.id   AF-A0A1I7PC10-F1
#
_cell.length_a   1.000
_cell.length_b   1.000
_cell.length_c   1.000
_cell.angle_alpha   90.00
_cell.angle_beta   90.00
_cell.angle_gamma   90.00
#
_symmetry.space_group_name_H-M   'P 1'
#
loop_
_entity.id
_entity.type
_entity.pdbx_description
1 polymer ?
#
loop_
_entity_poly.entity_id
_entity_poly.type
_entity_poly.pdbx_seq_one_letter_code
_entity_poly.pdbx_strand_id
1 'polypeptide(L)'
;MYLYNGYIIVNYNLVKKDLFTVYHREVYNSNTGVLYFTVEDTVKDVNYPNVFSRKIGNSIFNIISDKITGFEAKKELVCISNKYREYKAASNPFIGTIDLETYRDTDGFSKVYALGFYVDGEDPITFYIDKDESSHSLVLRCFGALLINKYNNYIFYVHNLGGYDVPFILKILRQANLDKGFEYYKLSYIFRDNKLIKLEIKLNVSNTIKDEDSNKNNSNNKDDKSIKYSNIKITLYDSFKLLNNSLYNLSNSFGVSVTKGYFPHEFVKKDTFFYIGNTPCIEYWKNITKEEYDKLFKVDWSLKTECIDYLKRDLISLYQVLSIFNKYVFVNYGIQMTDSLTISRLALNIFLKKYLKYFKLPIIKQNMYKDIKQSYFGGITEVYKPYGENLYYYDVNSLYPYASLNSMPGPNCTYIERSDINIDTLFGFYYCEIETSDNYLGLLPVHIDFELIMPNGKWCGWYFSEELKFAKTNGYKIKVIKGYSFNRQDNVFNNYVSDLYKVKSNNKGSIKVIAKSLLNNLLGRFGLNVYKPVTQIVNEEQFDFIISAYDVNSFSKISEDDDFLITYYPEVSKNTCISHGLDYTKVLNSNKVHVGKLKEFNDVSLSTASAVTAYARIYMGKIKLDIINKGGQIYYSDTDSIVTDISLDEKMVGKDIGQFKLEYLVNKGYFISSKLYCLVVSDGSVVIKSKGAFKSSLNLDDFQNMYKGINIKAVRQQSIVNYEMGSVVIEDKEINLNCNSYKKREKVYSEGKWIDTKPVSYDQESL
;
A
#
# COMPACT_ATOMS: atom_id res chain seq x y z
N MET A 1 -10.39 59.29 -0.70
CA MET A 1 -9.46 58.65 -1.65
C MET A 1 -8.06 59.16 -1.37
N TYR A 2 -7.04 58.30 -1.34
CA TYR A 2 -5.64 58.71 -1.13
C TYR A 2 -4.68 57.82 -1.94
N LEU A 3 -3.49 58.35 -2.27
CA LEU A 3 -2.44 57.62 -2.97
C LEU A 3 -1.44 57.04 -1.96
N TYR A 4 -1.06 55.77 -2.12
CA TYR A 4 -0.06 55.12 -1.27
C TYR A 4 0.75 54.09 -2.07
N ASN A 5 2.08 54.24 -2.10
CA ASN A 5 3.02 53.32 -2.77
C ASN A 5 2.61 52.88 -4.20
N GLY A 6 2.12 53.80 -5.04
CA GLY A 6 1.69 53.49 -6.41
C GLY A 6 0.30 52.85 -6.51
N TYR A 7 -0.53 52.98 -5.47
CA TYR A 7 -1.93 52.54 -5.46
C TYR A 7 -2.86 53.70 -5.09
N ILE A 8 -4.04 53.76 -5.72
CA ILE A 8 -5.14 54.65 -5.35
C ILE A 8 -6.08 53.85 -4.43
N ILE A 9 -6.28 54.35 -3.22
CA ILE A 9 -7.16 53.73 -2.22
C ILE A 9 -8.43 54.57 -2.09
N VAL A 10 -9.57 53.96 -2.41
CA VAL A 10 -10.90 54.57 -2.31
C VAL A 10 -11.62 53.95 -1.12
N ASN A 11 -11.92 54.75 -0.09
CA ASN A 11 -12.75 54.31 1.03
C ASN A 11 -14.21 54.64 0.69
N TYR A 12 -15.11 53.68 0.83
CA TYR A 12 -16.55 53.91 0.65
C TYR A 12 -17.33 52.98 1.59
N ASN A 13 -18.51 53.42 2.00
CA ASN A 13 -19.43 52.74 2.90
C ASN A 13 -18.97 52.56 4.36
N LEU A 14 -19.80 53.08 5.26
CA LEU A 14 -19.77 52.86 6.70
C LEU A 14 -21.06 52.12 7.08
N VAL A 15 -20.99 50.81 7.28
CA VAL A 15 -22.15 50.03 7.77
C VAL A 15 -21.96 49.86 9.27
N LYS A 16 -22.68 50.66 10.07
CA LYS A 16 -22.83 50.38 11.50
C LYS A 16 -23.79 49.22 11.67
N LYS A 17 -23.32 48.10 12.20
CA LYS A 17 -24.15 47.05 12.77
C LYS A 17 -24.08 47.21 14.29
N ASP A 18 -25.10 46.77 15.02
CA ASP A 18 -25.30 47.09 16.45
C ASP A 18 -24.10 46.79 17.38
N LEU A 19 -23.14 45.95 16.95
CA LEU A 19 -21.98 45.50 17.74
C LEU A 19 -20.61 45.69 17.05
N PHE A 20 -20.54 46.25 15.84
CA PHE A 20 -19.27 46.46 15.12
C PHE A 20 -19.41 47.44 13.96
N THR A 21 -18.31 48.10 13.59
CA THR A 21 -18.24 49.00 12.43
C THR A 21 -17.45 48.36 11.30
N VAL A 22 -18.01 48.34 10.09
CA VAL A 22 -17.36 47.80 8.89
C VAL A 22 -16.99 48.93 7.93
N TYR A 23 -15.74 48.94 7.46
CA TYR A 23 -15.19 49.87 6.48
C TYR A 23 -14.81 49.12 5.20
N HIS A 24 -15.29 49.57 4.04
CA HIS A 24 -14.87 49.00 2.75
C HIS A 24 -13.88 49.91 2.03
N ARG A 25 -12.87 49.31 1.40
CA ARG A 25 -11.86 50.01 0.59
C ARG A 25 -11.63 49.27 -0.72
N GLU A 26 -11.50 50.02 -1.80
CA GLU A 26 -11.00 49.53 -3.09
C GLU A 26 -9.58 50.03 -3.31
N VAL A 27 -8.71 49.14 -3.79
CA VAL A 27 -7.31 49.44 -4.08
C VAL A 27 -7.09 49.29 -5.58
N TYR A 28 -6.79 50.40 -6.25
CA TYR A 28 -6.51 50.45 -7.70
C TYR A 28 -5.03 50.67 -7.94
N ASN A 29 -4.49 50.08 -9.00
CA ASN A 29 -3.14 50.41 -9.47
C ASN A 29 -3.12 51.86 -10.01
N SER A 30 -2.22 52.71 -9.50
CA SER A 30 -2.24 54.13 -9.88
C SER A 30 -1.87 54.41 -11.33
N ASN A 31 -1.13 53.49 -11.97
CA ASN A 31 -0.64 53.66 -13.34
C ASN A 31 -1.65 53.16 -14.38
N THR A 32 -2.40 52.09 -14.06
CA THR A 32 -3.31 51.43 -15.00
C THR A 32 -4.79 51.69 -14.69
N GLY A 33 -5.12 52.16 -13.48
CA GLY A 33 -6.50 52.33 -13.02
C GLY A 33 -7.26 51.02 -12.77
N VAL A 34 -6.59 49.87 -12.91
CA VAL A 34 -7.21 48.54 -12.71
C VAL A 34 -7.41 48.29 -11.21
N LEU A 35 -8.62 47.84 -10.84
CA LEU A 35 -8.91 47.39 -9.48
C LEU A 35 -8.05 46.17 -9.16
N TYR A 36 -7.24 46.29 -8.10
CA TYR A 36 -6.31 45.26 -7.68
C TYR A 36 -6.97 44.31 -6.67
N PHE A 37 -7.57 44.85 -5.60
CA PHE A 37 -8.39 44.09 -4.64
C PHE A 37 -9.28 44.99 -3.78
N THR A 38 -10.27 44.39 -3.13
CA THR A 38 -11.14 45.02 -2.13
C THR A 38 -10.75 44.60 -0.72
N VAL A 39 -10.87 45.52 0.23
CA VAL A 39 -10.56 45.34 1.64
C VAL A 39 -11.80 45.64 2.48
N GLU A 40 -12.08 44.80 3.48
CA GLU A 40 -13.14 45.02 4.46
C GLU A 40 -12.53 44.99 5.86
N ASP A 41 -12.53 46.12 6.57
CA ASP A 41 -12.04 46.22 7.95
C ASP A 41 -13.23 46.21 8.91
N THR A 42 -13.26 45.26 9.84
CA THR A 42 -14.26 45.18 10.91
C THR A 42 -13.64 45.56 12.25
N VAL A 43 -14.12 46.66 12.83
CA VAL A 43 -13.70 47.17 14.14
C VAL A 43 -14.76 46.77 15.17
N LYS A 44 -14.36 45.99 16.19
CA LYS A 44 -15.27 45.50 17.24
C LYS A 44 -15.58 46.58 18.29
N ASP A 45 -14.58 47.35 18.69
CA ASP A 45 -14.75 48.45 19.64
C ASP A 45 -14.23 49.75 19.01
N VAL A 46 -15.14 50.70 18.82
CA VAL A 46 -14.84 52.00 18.18
C VAL A 46 -13.88 52.83 19.05
N ASN A 47 -13.80 52.56 20.36
CA ASN A 47 -12.84 53.20 21.27
C ASN A 47 -11.41 52.67 21.09
N TYR A 48 -11.25 51.50 20.46
CA TYR A 48 -9.96 50.88 20.15
C TYR A 48 -9.84 50.62 18.64
N PRO A 49 -9.81 51.67 17.79
CA PRO A 49 -9.78 51.52 16.32
C PRO A 49 -8.53 50.79 15.81
N ASN A 50 -7.48 50.72 16.63
CA ASN A 50 -6.24 49.99 16.35
C ASN A 50 -6.37 48.47 16.53
N VAL A 51 -7.55 47.98 16.96
CA VAL A 51 -7.89 46.56 17.08
C VAL A 51 -9.01 46.23 16.10
N PHE A 52 -8.66 45.60 14.99
CA PHE A 52 -9.61 45.31 13.93
C PHE A 52 -9.24 44.04 13.16
N SER A 53 -10.23 43.45 12.48
CA SER A 53 -9.99 42.37 11.54
C SER A 53 -10.11 42.86 10.11
N ARG A 54 -9.09 42.65 9.30
CA ARG A 54 -9.05 43.00 7.88
C ARG A 54 -9.32 41.78 7.02
N LYS A 55 -10.30 41.84 6.13
CA LYS A 55 -10.59 40.81 5.14
C LYS A 55 -10.17 41.25 3.74
N ILE A 56 -9.38 40.42 3.07
CA ILE A 56 -8.94 40.58 1.68
C ILE A 56 -9.20 39.27 0.95
N GLY A 57 -10.18 39.26 0.04
CA GLY A 57 -10.65 38.02 -0.58
C GLY A 57 -11.11 37.00 0.46
N ASN A 58 -10.43 35.85 0.52
CA ASN A 58 -10.72 34.75 1.45
C ASN A 58 -9.87 34.78 2.72
N SER A 59 -8.98 35.76 2.85
CA SER A 59 -8.06 35.91 3.97
C SER A 59 -8.58 36.93 4.97
N ILE A 60 -8.40 36.64 6.26
CA ILE A 60 -8.76 37.51 7.38
C ILE A 60 -7.51 37.69 8.25
N PHE A 61 -7.17 38.93 8.58
CA PHE A 61 -6.03 39.30 9.39
C PHE A 61 -6.52 40.00 10.66
N ASN A 62 -6.12 39.52 11.83
CA ASN A 62 -6.36 40.20 13.10
C ASN A 62 -5.19 41.15 13.35
N ILE A 63 -5.47 42.43 13.53
CA ILE A 63 -4.46 43.49 13.65
C ILE A 63 -4.65 44.20 14.99
N ILE A 64 -3.54 44.34 15.74
CA ILE A 64 -3.46 45.11 16.99
C ILE A 64 -2.26 46.05 16.86
N SER A 65 -2.49 47.35 16.92
CA SER A 65 -1.44 48.38 16.88
C SER A 65 -0.42 48.15 15.76
N ASP A 66 -0.93 48.03 14.53
CA ASP A 66 -0.18 47.79 13.29
C ASP A 66 0.55 46.43 13.17
N LYS A 67 0.36 45.52 14.13
CA LYS A 67 0.91 44.15 14.09
C LYS A 67 -0.18 43.15 13.77
N ILE A 68 0.11 42.24 12.83
CA ILE A 68 -0.73 41.06 12.57
C ILE A 68 -0.54 40.09 13.75
N THR A 69 -1.61 39.81 14.46
CA THR A 69 -1.65 38.91 15.62
C THR A 69 -2.36 37.59 15.32
N GLY A 70 -3.06 37.52 14.19
CA GLY A 70 -3.67 36.29 13.71
C GLY A 70 -3.99 36.36 12.23
N PHE A 71 -4.05 35.18 11.61
CA PHE A 71 -4.35 35.01 10.21
C PHE A 71 -5.29 33.82 10.01
N GLU A 72 -6.30 34.01 9.17
CA GLU A 72 -7.20 32.96 8.73
C GLU A 72 -7.35 33.00 7.21
N ALA A 73 -7.42 31.84 6.56
CA ALA A 73 -7.69 31.76 5.13
C ALA A 73 -8.68 30.64 4.82
N LYS A 74 -9.85 31.01 4.27
CA LYS A 74 -10.89 30.06 3.86
C LYS A 74 -10.57 29.44 2.51
N LYS A 75 -10.69 28.13 2.41
CA LYS A 75 -10.41 27.35 1.21
C LYS A 75 -11.44 26.24 1.05
N GLU A 76 -12.09 26.20 -0.12
CA GLU A 76 -12.87 25.04 -0.55
C GLU A 76 -11.96 24.08 -1.32
N LEU A 77 -11.93 22.82 -0.89
CA LEU A 77 -11.07 21.79 -1.46
C LEU A 77 -11.82 20.96 -2.50
N VAL A 78 -11.11 20.60 -3.58
CA VAL A 78 -11.62 19.65 -4.58
C VAL A 78 -11.85 18.30 -3.92
N CYS A 79 -12.99 17.67 -4.22
CA CYS A 79 -13.34 16.37 -3.66
C CYS A 79 -13.05 15.22 -4.61
N ILE A 80 -12.88 14.03 -4.03
CA ILE A 80 -12.96 12.78 -4.77
C ILE A 80 -14.35 12.68 -5.38
N SER A 81 -14.41 12.35 -6.67
CA SER A 81 -15.65 12.18 -7.41
C SER A 81 -15.69 10.82 -8.10
N ASN A 82 -16.91 10.29 -8.25
CA ASN A 82 -17.14 9.13 -9.08
C ASN A 82 -17.15 9.58 -10.54
N LYS A 83 -16.17 9.14 -11.32
CA LYS A 83 -16.21 9.31 -12.77
C LYS A 83 -17.17 8.26 -13.34
N TYR A 84 -18.24 8.72 -13.98
CA TYR A 84 -19.23 7.85 -14.60
C TYR A 84 -18.54 6.82 -15.49
N ARG A 85 -18.89 5.54 -15.30
CA ARG A 85 -18.47 4.45 -16.19
C ARG A 85 -19.69 4.02 -16.98
N GLU A 86 -19.49 3.76 -18.26
CA GLU A 86 -20.54 3.19 -19.12
C GLU A 86 -21.14 1.94 -18.48
N TYR A 87 -22.45 1.80 -18.63
CA TYR A 87 -23.16 0.60 -18.24
C TYR A 87 -22.65 -0.58 -19.06
N LYS A 88 -22.39 -1.71 -18.39
CA LYS A 88 -22.04 -2.97 -19.03
C LYS A 88 -23.09 -4.00 -18.65
N ALA A 89 -23.50 -4.85 -19.59
CA ALA A 89 -24.54 -5.86 -19.38
C ALA A 89 -24.02 -7.10 -18.61
N ALA A 90 -22.72 -7.37 -18.67
CA ALA A 90 -22.09 -8.53 -18.02
C ALA A 90 -20.67 -8.20 -17.52
N SER A 91 -20.13 -9.06 -16.66
CA SER A 91 -18.70 -9.06 -16.32
C SER A 91 -17.86 -9.34 -17.57
N ASN A 92 -16.69 -8.73 -17.67
CA ASN A 92 -15.78 -8.89 -18.82
C ASN A 92 -15.40 -10.38 -18.98
N PRO A 93 -15.79 -11.03 -20.10
CA PRO A 93 -15.49 -12.44 -20.33
C PRO A 93 -14.09 -12.67 -20.91
N PHE A 94 -13.42 -11.62 -21.41
CA PHE A 94 -12.12 -11.70 -22.08
C PHE A 94 -10.96 -11.75 -21.07
N ILE A 95 -11.00 -12.77 -20.21
CA ILE A 95 -9.96 -13.09 -19.23
C ILE A 95 -9.40 -14.49 -19.49
N GLY A 96 -8.13 -14.69 -19.16
CA GLY A 96 -7.48 -16.00 -19.19
C GLY A 96 -6.46 -16.13 -18.08
N THR A 97 -5.76 -17.26 -18.02
CA THR A 97 -4.67 -17.52 -17.08
C THR A 97 -3.41 -17.96 -17.83
N ILE A 98 -2.24 -17.66 -17.25
CA ILE A 98 -0.94 -18.16 -17.70
C ILE A 98 -0.19 -18.61 -16.45
N ASP A 99 0.58 -19.67 -16.61
CA ASP A 99 1.43 -20.24 -15.57
C ASP A 99 2.65 -20.90 -16.24
N LEU A 100 3.76 -20.98 -15.50
CA LEU A 100 5.00 -21.58 -15.97
C LEU A 100 5.67 -22.43 -14.89
N GLU A 101 6.45 -23.39 -15.34
CA GLU A 101 7.25 -24.28 -14.50
C GLU A 101 8.73 -24.14 -14.82
N THR A 102 9.55 -24.10 -13.78
CA THR A 102 11.00 -23.92 -13.90
C THR A 102 11.79 -25.02 -13.22
N TYR A 103 13.02 -25.21 -13.69
CA TYR A 103 14.02 -26.08 -13.08
C TYR A 103 15.32 -25.29 -12.88
N ARG A 104 16.13 -25.69 -11.91
CA ARG A 104 17.46 -25.11 -11.69
C ARG A 104 18.48 -25.80 -12.59
N ASP A 105 19.10 -25.04 -13.48
CA ASP A 105 20.10 -25.56 -14.42
C ASP A 105 21.51 -25.59 -13.79
N THR A 106 22.47 -26.20 -14.49
CA THR A 106 23.84 -26.39 -14.00
C THR A 106 24.62 -25.09 -13.81
N ASP A 107 24.19 -24.00 -14.45
CA ASP A 107 24.72 -22.64 -14.26
C ASP A 107 24.21 -21.97 -12.97
N GLY A 108 23.34 -22.64 -12.21
CA GLY A 108 22.76 -22.17 -10.97
C GLY A 108 21.50 -21.31 -11.14
N PHE A 109 21.10 -20.99 -12.38
CA PHE A 109 19.91 -20.20 -12.68
C PHE A 109 18.70 -21.08 -13.00
N SER A 110 17.51 -20.56 -12.68
CA SER A 110 16.25 -21.21 -13.04
C SER A 110 15.93 -20.94 -14.51
N LYS A 111 15.40 -21.94 -15.22
CA LYS A 111 14.94 -21.83 -16.62
C LYS A 111 13.57 -22.45 -16.78
N VAL A 112 12.77 -21.93 -17.71
CA VAL A 112 11.42 -22.44 -18.01
C VAL A 112 11.52 -23.73 -18.82
N TYR A 113 10.85 -24.79 -18.37
CA TYR A 113 10.76 -26.08 -19.09
C TYR A 113 9.32 -26.48 -19.46
N ALA A 114 8.31 -25.84 -18.86
CA ALA A 114 6.92 -25.95 -19.29
C ALA A 114 6.19 -24.64 -19.02
N LEU A 115 5.19 -24.33 -19.84
CA LEU A 115 4.30 -23.19 -19.63
C LEU A 115 3.03 -23.37 -20.44
N GLY A 116 1.98 -22.66 -20.07
CA GLY A 116 0.72 -22.74 -20.81
C GLY A 116 -0.21 -21.60 -20.48
N PHE A 117 -1.34 -21.60 -21.17
CA PHE A 117 -2.40 -20.64 -20.94
C PHE A 117 -3.78 -21.27 -21.11
N TYR A 118 -4.77 -20.66 -20.47
CA TYR A 118 -6.14 -21.15 -20.48
C TYR A 118 -7.15 -20.00 -20.59
N VAL A 119 -8.21 -20.24 -21.35
CA VAL A 119 -9.41 -19.41 -21.46
C VAL A 119 -10.63 -20.33 -21.36
N ASP A 120 -11.79 -19.78 -21.03
CA ASP A 120 -13.01 -20.58 -20.85
C ASP A 120 -13.41 -21.36 -22.12
N GLY A 121 -13.98 -22.54 -21.92
CA GLY A 121 -14.61 -23.32 -22.98
C GLY A 121 -13.65 -24.07 -23.92
N GLU A 122 -12.36 -24.10 -23.61
CA GLU A 122 -11.33 -24.79 -24.40
C GLU A 122 -10.40 -25.60 -23.49
N ASP A 123 -9.68 -26.58 -24.05
CA ASP A 123 -8.62 -27.25 -23.29
C ASP A 123 -7.43 -26.29 -23.09
N PRO A 124 -6.71 -26.35 -21.94
CA PRO A 124 -5.51 -25.54 -21.75
C PRO A 124 -4.47 -25.82 -22.83
N ILE A 125 -3.93 -24.76 -23.40
CA ILE A 125 -2.84 -24.84 -24.39
C ILE A 125 -1.53 -24.84 -23.63
N THR A 126 -0.84 -25.97 -23.64
CA THR A 126 0.39 -26.20 -22.86
C THR A 126 1.56 -26.56 -23.75
N PHE A 127 2.74 -26.10 -23.36
CA PHE A 127 4.01 -26.37 -24.02
C PHE A 127 4.97 -27.00 -23.02
N TYR A 128 5.68 -28.01 -23.47
CA TYR A 128 6.77 -28.66 -22.73
C TYR A 128 8.04 -28.55 -23.57
N ILE A 129 9.18 -28.46 -22.91
CA ILE A 129 10.48 -28.38 -23.58
C ILE A 129 10.71 -29.62 -24.44
N ASP A 130 11.07 -29.42 -25.70
CA ASP A 130 11.45 -30.51 -26.59
C ASP A 130 12.94 -30.87 -26.44
N LYS A 131 13.35 -32.02 -26.99
CA LYS A 131 14.76 -32.43 -26.96
C LYS A 131 15.60 -31.39 -27.70
N ASP A 132 16.68 -30.93 -27.06
CA ASP A 132 17.59 -29.90 -27.56
C ASP A 132 16.97 -28.48 -27.71
N GLU A 133 15.74 -28.27 -27.22
CA GLU A 133 15.12 -26.96 -27.21
C GLU A 133 15.63 -26.10 -26.05
N SER A 134 15.78 -24.79 -26.29
CA SER A 134 16.07 -23.82 -25.23
C SER A 134 14.80 -23.25 -24.58
N SER A 135 14.92 -22.84 -23.32
CA SER A 135 13.86 -22.10 -22.61
C SER A 135 13.38 -20.86 -23.39
N HIS A 136 14.31 -20.18 -24.08
CA HIS A 136 14.01 -19.05 -24.95
C HIS A 136 13.05 -19.42 -26.08
N SER A 137 13.36 -20.48 -26.84
CA SER A 137 12.48 -20.99 -27.91
C SER A 137 11.11 -21.39 -27.39
N LEU A 138 11.07 -22.15 -26.28
CA LEU A 138 9.84 -22.65 -25.67
C LEU A 138 8.87 -21.50 -25.32
N VAL A 139 9.37 -20.45 -24.67
CA VAL A 139 8.55 -19.29 -24.31
C VAL A 139 8.06 -18.54 -25.55
N LEU A 140 8.91 -18.34 -26.56
CA LEU A 140 8.50 -17.71 -27.81
C LEU A 140 7.44 -18.51 -28.57
N ARG A 141 7.50 -19.85 -28.57
CA ARG A 141 6.44 -20.71 -29.14
C ARG A 141 5.10 -20.47 -28.45
N CYS A 142 5.09 -20.46 -27.11
CA CYS A 142 3.89 -20.19 -26.34
C CYS A 142 3.32 -18.79 -26.63
N PHE A 143 4.17 -17.76 -26.62
CA PHE A 143 3.74 -16.39 -26.89
C PHE A 143 3.31 -16.18 -28.36
N GLY A 144 3.87 -16.93 -29.30
CA GLY A 144 3.40 -16.98 -30.69
C GLY A 144 1.97 -17.53 -30.81
N ALA A 145 1.62 -18.56 -30.03
CA ALA A 145 0.25 -19.09 -29.96
C ALA A 145 -0.71 -18.17 -29.20
N LEU A 146 -0.19 -17.36 -28.27
CA LEU A 146 -0.97 -16.44 -27.44
C LEU A 146 -1.24 -15.08 -28.12
N LEU A 147 -0.30 -14.57 -28.92
CA LEU A 147 -0.38 -13.27 -29.58
C LEU A 147 -1.04 -13.36 -30.97
N ILE A 148 -2.23 -13.96 -31.01
CA ILE A 148 -3.07 -14.08 -32.22
C ILE A 148 -4.34 -13.25 -32.10
N ASN A 149 -5.02 -12.99 -33.23
CA ASN A 149 -6.25 -12.19 -33.27
C ASN A 149 -7.34 -12.67 -32.31
N LYS A 150 -7.45 -13.98 -32.10
CA LYS A 150 -8.42 -14.60 -31.18
C LYS A 150 -8.33 -14.04 -29.75
N TYR A 151 -7.11 -13.80 -29.27
CA TYR A 151 -6.87 -13.32 -27.90
C TYR A 151 -6.60 -11.82 -27.84
N ASN A 152 -6.89 -11.08 -28.92
CA ASN A 152 -6.66 -9.64 -28.95
C ASN A 152 -7.48 -8.91 -27.87
N ASN A 153 -6.81 -8.07 -27.08
CA ASN A 153 -7.30 -7.37 -25.89
C ASN A 153 -7.70 -8.26 -24.69
N TYR A 154 -7.32 -9.53 -24.67
CA TYR A 154 -7.50 -10.37 -23.48
C TYR A 154 -6.60 -9.92 -22.32
N ILE A 155 -7.12 -10.09 -21.11
CA ILE A 155 -6.37 -9.92 -19.87
C ILE A 155 -6.07 -11.31 -19.29
N PHE A 156 -4.81 -11.70 -19.34
CA PHE A 156 -4.32 -12.93 -18.74
C PHE A 156 -3.85 -12.65 -17.32
N TYR A 157 -4.29 -13.47 -16.37
CA TYR A 157 -3.90 -13.39 -14.98
C TYR A 157 -2.84 -14.44 -14.67
N VAL A 158 -1.79 -14.01 -14.01
CA VAL A 158 -0.69 -14.87 -13.53
C VAL A 158 -0.65 -14.76 -12.01
N HIS A 159 -0.49 -15.88 -11.32
CA HIS A 159 -0.47 -15.87 -9.85
C HIS A 159 0.93 -15.55 -9.34
N ASN A 160 1.09 -14.37 -8.73
CA ASN A 160 2.39 -13.83 -8.28
C ASN A 160 3.33 -13.44 -9.45
N LEU A 161 2.76 -12.89 -10.53
CA LEU A 161 3.47 -12.41 -11.74
C LEU A 161 4.78 -11.68 -11.43
N GLY A 162 4.69 -10.61 -10.63
CA GLY A 162 5.83 -9.75 -10.32
C GLY A 162 6.82 -10.32 -9.31
N GLY A 163 6.49 -11.46 -8.71
CA GLY A 163 7.36 -12.18 -7.79
C GLY A 163 8.05 -13.39 -8.39
N TYR A 164 7.62 -13.87 -9.56
CA TYR A 164 8.14 -15.11 -10.11
C TYR A 164 8.21 -15.16 -11.64
N ASP A 165 7.09 -15.07 -12.35
CA ASP A 165 7.01 -15.42 -13.79
C ASP A 165 7.60 -14.35 -14.71
N VAL A 166 7.41 -13.08 -14.37
CA VAL A 166 7.74 -11.98 -15.30
C VAL A 166 9.22 -11.82 -15.63
N PRO A 167 10.22 -12.09 -14.75
CA PRO A 167 11.63 -12.02 -15.09
C PRO A 167 11.99 -12.93 -16.27
N PHE A 168 11.45 -14.15 -16.31
CA PHE A 168 11.66 -15.11 -17.41
C PHE A 168 11.08 -14.56 -18.72
N ILE A 169 9.80 -14.15 -18.70
CA ILE A 169 9.09 -13.64 -19.88
C ILE A 169 9.75 -12.37 -20.41
N LEU A 170 10.08 -11.43 -19.52
CA LEU A 170 10.62 -10.13 -19.90
C LEU A 170 12.00 -10.26 -20.55
N LYS A 171 12.91 -11.06 -19.99
CA LYS A 171 14.23 -11.31 -20.57
C LYS A 171 14.10 -11.88 -21.98
N ILE A 172 13.24 -12.88 -22.16
CA ILE A 172 13.09 -13.58 -23.45
C ILE A 172 12.46 -12.67 -24.52
N LEU A 173 11.40 -11.92 -24.21
CA LEU A 173 10.77 -11.01 -25.18
C LEU A 173 11.69 -9.85 -25.57
N ARG A 174 12.50 -9.33 -24.62
CA ARG A 174 13.50 -8.31 -24.93
C ARG A 174 14.62 -8.88 -25.80
N GLN A 175 15.14 -10.05 -25.47
CA GLN A 175 16.15 -10.71 -26.27
C GLN A 175 15.66 -10.93 -27.71
N ALA A 176 14.41 -11.37 -27.88
CA ALA A 176 13.83 -11.53 -29.21
C ALA A 176 13.73 -10.22 -30.02
N ASN A 177 13.57 -9.05 -29.38
CA ASN A 177 13.65 -7.77 -30.08
C ASN A 177 15.09 -7.46 -30.53
N LEU A 178 16.08 -7.76 -29.68
CA LEU A 178 17.50 -7.59 -30.01
C LEU A 178 17.90 -8.50 -31.17
N ASP A 179 17.52 -9.78 -31.12
CA ASP A 179 17.81 -10.77 -32.16
C ASP A 179 17.19 -10.39 -33.51
N LYS A 180 16.04 -9.70 -33.49
CA LYS A 180 15.39 -9.17 -34.70
C LYS A 180 15.94 -7.82 -35.16
N GLY A 181 16.67 -7.10 -34.33
CA GLY A 181 17.17 -5.75 -34.62
C GLY A 181 16.10 -4.63 -34.63
N PHE A 182 14.87 -4.91 -34.18
CA PHE A 182 13.80 -3.90 -34.08
C PHE A 182 12.79 -4.24 -32.96
N GLU A 183 12.01 -3.23 -32.53
CA GLU A 183 10.96 -3.41 -31.50
C GLU A 183 9.76 -4.18 -32.07
N TYR A 184 9.87 -5.51 -32.12
CA TYR A 184 8.80 -6.43 -32.52
C TYR A 184 7.72 -6.55 -31.44
N TYR A 185 8.14 -6.79 -30.20
CA TYR A 185 7.31 -6.74 -29.00
C TYR A 185 7.42 -5.37 -28.35
N LYS A 186 6.37 -4.58 -28.45
CA LYS A 186 6.24 -3.33 -27.69
C LYS A 186 5.73 -3.64 -26.30
N LEU A 187 6.57 -3.38 -25.30
CA LEU A 187 6.33 -3.73 -23.90
C LEU A 187 5.98 -2.48 -23.08
N SER A 188 4.96 -2.57 -22.23
CA SER A 188 4.59 -1.49 -21.31
C SER A 188 4.29 -2.02 -19.92
N TYR A 189 4.85 -1.36 -18.91
CA TYR A 189 4.93 -1.89 -17.55
C TYR A 189 4.20 -1.01 -16.55
N ILE A 190 3.60 -1.61 -15.52
CA ILE A 190 3.21 -0.90 -14.30
C ILE A 190 3.76 -1.66 -13.11
N PHE A 191 4.48 -0.95 -12.26
CA PHE A 191 5.06 -1.46 -11.05
C PHE A 191 4.33 -0.96 -9.81
N ARG A 192 4.48 -1.71 -8.74
CA ARG A 192 4.20 -1.26 -7.38
C ARG A 192 5.41 -1.65 -6.55
N ASP A 193 6.14 -0.64 -6.09
CA ASP A 193 7.47 -0.82 -5.50
C ASP A 193 8.38 -1.56 -6.51
N ASN A 194 9.09 -2.60 -6.09
CA ASN A 194 9.96 -3.40 -6.97
C ASN A 194 9.25 -4.53 -7.72
N LYS A 195 7.92 -4.66 -7.62
CA LYS A 195 7.16 -5.76 -8.25
C LYS A 195 6.30 -5.26 -9.40
N LEU A 196 6.45 -5.90 -10.56
CA LEU A 196 5.59 -5.68 -11.72
C LEU A 196 4.18 -6.20 -11.41
N ILE A 197 3.16 -5.37 -11.65
CA ILE A 197 1.75 -5.75 -11.45
C ILE A 197 0.95 -5.79 -12.75
N LYS A 198 1.49 -5.19 -13.83
CA LYS A 198 0.96 -5.26 -15.19
C LYS A 198 2.10 -5.28 -16.20
N LEU A 199 2.02 -6.21 -17.16
CA LEU A 199 2.81 -6.19 -18.40
C LEU A 199 1.85 -6.17 -19.58
N GLU A 200 1.92 -5.16 -20.43
CA GLU A 200 1.20 -5.10 -21.70
C GLU A 200 2.17 -5.43 -22.83
N ILE A 201 1.75 -6.34 -23.70
CA ILE A 201 2.56 -6.84 -24.82
C ILE A 201 1.76 -6.59 -26.09
N LYS A 202 2.34 -5.80 -26.99
CA LYS A 202 1.74 -5.42 -28.26
C LYS A 202 2.67 -5.80 -29.41
N LEU A 203 2.15 -6.52 -30.40
CA LEU A 203 2.88 -6.80 -31.63
C LEU A 203 2.95 -5.53 -32.50
N ASN A 204 4.15 -5.24 -32.99
CA ASN A 204 4.41 -4.15 -33.92
C ASN A 204 4.53 -4.69 -35.35
N VAL A 205 3.38 -4.91 -36.00
CA VAL A 205 3.28 -5.60 -37.31
C VAL A 205 3.58 -4.67 -38.49
N SER A 206 3.75 -3.36 -38.26
CA SER A 206 3.99 -2.40 -39.34
C SER A 206 5.37 -2.52 -40.03
N ASN A 207 6.32 -3.24 -39.43
CA ASN A 207 7.66 -3.47 -40.00
C ASN A 207 7.81 -4.83 -40.68
N THR A 208 6.86 -5.76 -40.52
CA THR A 208 7.01 -7.16 -40.96
C THR A 208 6.87 -7.34 -42.48
N ILE A 209 6.25 -6.37 -43.18
CA ILE A 209 5.90 -6.51 -44.61
C ILE A 209 6.98 -5.90 -45.54
N LYS A 210 7.98 -5.18 -45.02
CA LYS A 210 9.03 -4.61 -45.88
C LYS A 210 10.06 -5.64 -46.37
N ASP A 211 10.21 -6.77 -45.68
CA ASP A 211 11.30 -7.71 -45.95
C ASP A 211 10.89 -8.96 -46.75
N GLU A 212 9.60 -9.27 -46.90
CA GLU A 212 9.17 -10.50 -47.60
C GLU A 212 8.62 -10.30 -49.03
N ASP A 213 8.25 -9.07 -49.44
CA ASP A 213 7.65 -8.80 -50.76
C ASP A 213 8.49 -7.96 -51.73
N SER A 214 9.73 -7.59 -51.38
CA SER A 214 10.58 -6.78 -52.28
C SER A 214 11.25 -7.55 -53.43
N ASN A 215 10.87 -8.81 -53.69
CA ASN A 215 11.47 -9.63 -54.74
C ASN A 215 10.50 -10.38 -55.69
N LYS A 216 9.27 -9.88 -55.90
CA LYS A 216 8.45 -10.32 -57.05
C LYS A 216 7.71 -9.17 -57.75
N ASN A 217 8.31 -8.75 -58.86
CA ASN A 217 7.73 -8.24 -60.11
C ASN A 217 6.33 -7.60 -60.11
N ASN A 218 6.32 -6.32 -60.51
CA ASN A 218 5.41 -5.67 -61.45
C ASN A 218 4.20 -6.50 -61.94
N SER A 219 3.00 -6.17 -61.45
CA SER A 219 1.83 -5.97 -62.32
C SER A 219 0.78 -5.10 -61.60
N ASN A 220 0.28 -4.11 -62.32
CA ASN A 220 -0.75 -3.18 -61.88
C ASN A 220 -2.09 -3.92 -61.69
N ASN A 221 -2.61 -3.96 -60.47
CA ASN A 221 -4.04 -4.05 -60.23
C ASN A 221 -4.42 -3.12 -59.07
N LYS A 222 -5.17 -2.06 -59.42
CA LYS A 222 -5.84 -1.16 -58.50
C LYS A 222 -7.07 -1.90 -57.96
N ASP A 223 -6.94 -2.56 -56.82
CA ASP A 223 -8.08 -2.90 -55.93
C ASP A 223 -7.62 -3.42 -54.56
N ASP A 224 -6.48 -2.92 -54.04
CA ASP A 224 -6.00 -3.36 -52.74
C ASP A 224 -6.61 -2.53 -51.61
N LYS A 225 -7.70 -3.05 -51.04
CA LYS A 225 -8.24 -2.64 -49.74
C LYS A 225 -7.09 -2.72 -48.74
N SER A 226 -6.57 -1.57 -48.30
CA SER A 226 -5.58 -1.49 -47.22
C SER A 226 -6.06 -2.26 -45.98
N ILE A 227 -5.60 -3.49 -45.80
CA ILE A 227 -5.81 -4.26 -44.58
C ILE A 227 -5.02 -3.54 -43.50
N LYS A 228 -5.74 -2.78 -42.67
CA LYS A 228 -5.17 -2.10 -41.51
C LYS A 228 -4.83 -3.20 -40.49
N TYR A 229 -3.63 -3.76 -40.54
CA TYR A 229 -3.19 -4.80 -39.61
C TYR A 229 -3.39 -4.29 -38.18
N SER A 230 -4.36 -4.88 -37.49
CA SER A 230 -4.65 -4.54 -36.10
C SER A 230 -3.46 -4.99 -35.26
N ASN A 231 -2.79 -4.05 -34.61
CA ASN A 231 -1.75 -4.39 -33.65
C ASN A 231 -2.36 -5.28 -32.54
N ILE A 232 -2.03 -6.57 -32.55
CA ILE A 232 -2.50 -7.54 -31.55
C ILE A 232 -1.89 -7.16 -30.20
N LYS A 233 -2.72 -7.13 -29.16
CA LYS A 233 -2.30 -6.75 -27.81
C LYS A 233 -2.91 -7.68 -26.78
N ILE A 234 -2.10 -8.17 -25.86
CA ILE A 234 -2.57 -8.83 -24.63
C ILE A 234 -2.07 -8.07 -23.41
N THR A 235 -2.58 -8.43 -22.24
CA THR A 235 -2.15 -7.83 -20.98
C THR A 235 -2.05 -8.89 -19.89
N LEU A 236 -0.91 -8.95 -19.22
CA LEU A 236 -0.67 -9.81 -18.06
C LEU A 236 -0.89 -9.02 -16.77
N TYR A 237 -1.76 -9.52 -15.88
CA TYR A 237 -2.04 -8.97 -14.56
C TYR A 237 -1.60 -9.93 -13.46
N ASP A 238 -1.09 -9.37 -12.36
CA ASP A 238 -0.81 -10.14 -11.15
C ASP A 238 -2.10 -10.39 -10.35
N SER A 239 -2.61 -11.61 -10.39
CA SER A 239 -3.83 -11.98 -9.63
C SER A 239 -3.63 -11.89 -8.12
N PHE A 240 -2.39 -12.04 -7.62
CA PHE A 240 -2.08 -11.99 -6.19
C PHE A 240 -2.36 -10.60 -5.60
N LYS A 241 -2.33 -9.54 -6.42
CA LYS A 241 -2.66 -8.17 -5.99
C LYS A 241 -4.17 -7.95 -5.81
N LEU A 242 -5.01 -8.80 -6.37
CA LEU A 242 -6.46 -8.83 -6.15
C LEU A 242 -6.86 -9.84 -5.08
N LEU A 243 -6.25 -11.03 -5.10
CA LEU A 243 -6.53 -12.14 -4.21
C LEU A 243 -5.22 -12.56 -3.51
N ASN A 244 -4.96 -11.94 -2.36
CA ASN A 244 -3.67 -12.00 -1.68
C ASN A 244 -3.54 -13.27 -0.78
N ASN A 245 -3.63 -14.45 -1.39
CA ASN A 245 -3.47 -15.76 -0.74
C ASN A 245 -2.94 -16.78 -1.76
N SER A 246 -2.39 -17.92 -1.32
CA SER A 246 -1.89 -18.94 -2.24
C SER A 246 -3.00 -19.53 -3.09
N LEU A 247 -2.68 -19.96 -4.32
CA LEU A 247 -3.64 -20.59 -5.23
C LEU A 247 -4.32 -21.83 -4.61
N TYR A 248 -3.58 -22.64 -3.84
CA TYR A 248 -4.15 -23.76 -3.09
C TYR A 248 -5.23 -23.29 -2.09
N ASN A 249 -4.92 -22.29 -1.27
CA ASN A 249 -5.91 -21.78 -0.31
C ASN A 249 -7.09 -21.09 -1.00
N LEU A 250 -6.86 -20.41 -2.13
CA LEU A 250 -7.90 -19.79 -2.93
C LEU A 250 -8.83 -20.84 -3.54
N SER A 251 -8.28 -21.87 -4.21
CA SER A 251 -9.08 -22.93 -4.81
C SER A 251 -9.98 -23.63 -3.77
N ASN A 252 -9.41 -23.98 -2.61
CA ASN A 252 -10.18 -24.54 -1.49
C ASN A 252 -11.23 -23.56 -0.95
N SER A 253 -10.88 -22.29 -0.75
CA SER A 253 -11.79 -21.29 -0.19
C SER A 253 -12.95 -20.96 -1.12
N PHE A 254 -12.73 -21.00 -2.43
CA PHE A 254 -13.73 -20.75 -3.47
C PHE A 254 -14.53 -22.00 -3.84
N GLY A 255 -14.14 -23.18 -3.35
CA GLY A 255 -14.82 -24.44 -3.63
C GLY A 255 -14.84 -24.77 -5.13
N VAL A 256 -13.75 -24.45 -5.83
CA VAL A 256 -13.63 -24.74 -7.27
C VAL A 256 -13.46 -26.24 -7.50
N SER A 257 -13.88 -26.73 -8.67
CA SER A 257 -13.88 -28.17 -8.96
C SER A 257 -12.46 -28.74 -9.16
N VAL A 258 -11.51 -27.89 -9.56
CA VAL A 258 -10.11 -28.29 -9.76
C VAL A 258 -9.23 -27.54 -8.75
N THR A 259 -8.57 -28.27 -7.87
CA THR A 259 -7.64 -27.70 -6.89
C THR A 259 -6.19 -27.92 -7.32
N LYS A 260 -5.28 -27.07 -6.83
CA LYS A 260 -3.84 -27.24 -7.02
C LYS A 260 -3.37 -28.56 -6.42
N GLY A 261 -2.53 -29.29 -7.17
CA GLY A 261 -1.97 -30.57 -6.76
C GLY A 261 -0.65 -30.46 -6.02
N TYR A 262 -0.05 -31.62 -5.74
CA TYR A 262 1.37 -31.71 -5.35
C TYR A 262 2.21 -31.99 -6.61
N PHE A 263 3.49 -31.59 -6.59
CA PHE A 263 4.43 -31.87 -7.67
C PHE A 263 5.88 -31.94 -7.16
N PRO A 264 6.73 -32.87 -7.66
CA PRO A 264 8.08 -33.08 -7.16
C PRO A 264 9.09 -32.12 -7.83
N HIS A 265 9.00 -30.82 -7.52
CA HIS A 265 9.83 -29.80 -8.16
C HIS A 265 11.34 -30.07 -8.06
N GLU A 266 11.82 -30.70 -6.99
CA GLU A 266 13.25 -30.99 -6.78
C GLU A 266 13.77 -32.17 -7.62
N PHE A 267 12.86 -32.99 -8.17
CA PHE A 267 13.20 -34.08 -9.09
C PHE A 267 13.45 -33.58 -10.52
N VAL A 268 12.92 -32.40 -10.85
CA VAL A 268 13.01 -31.85 -12.22
C VAL A 268 14.40 -31.31 -12.51
N LYS A 269 15.07 -31.98 -13.43
CA LYS A 269 16.41 -31.67 -13.92
C LYS A 269 16.47 -31.96 -15.42
N LYS A 270 17.52 -31.47 -16.08
CA LYS A 270 17.68 -31.62 -17.54
C LYS A 270 17.72 -33.08 -17.98
N ASP A 271 18.33 -33.95 -17.18
CA ASP A 271 18.42 -35.39 -17.40
C ASP A 271 17.12 -36.15 -17.06
N THR A 272 16.21 -35.56 -16.28
CA THR A 272 14.94 -36.19 -15.89
C THR A 272 13.72 -35.71 -16.70
N PHE A 273 13.84 -34.71 -17.58
CA PHE A 273 12.71 -34.15 -18.36
C PHE A 273 11.82 -35.17 -19.06
N PHE A 274 12.41 -36.27 -19.55
CA PHE A 274 11.69 -37.32 -20.27
C PHE A 274 11.70 -38.64 -19.50
N TYR A 275 11.88 -38.57 -18.17
CA TYR A 275 11.84 -39.73 -17.28
C TYR A 275 10.48 -40.43 -17.37
N ILE A 276 10.55 -41.77 -17.50
CA ILE A 276 9.41 -42.69 -17.39
C ILE A 276 9.87 -43.84 -16.49
N GLY A 277 9.19 -44.06 -15.38
CA GLY A 277 9.52 -45.09 -14.40
C GLY A 277 8.75 -44.93 -13.11
N ASN A 278 9.28 -45.43 -12.00
CA ASN A 278 8.61 -45.32 -10.70
C ASN A 278 8.45 -43.85 -10.27
N THR A 279 7.39 -43.56 -9.53
CA THR A 279 7.18 -42.23 -8.93
C THR A 279 8.39 -41.81 -8.09
N PRO A 280 8.88 -40.56 -8.22
CA PRO A 280 10.02 -40.07 -7.47
C PRO A 280 9.79 -40.17 -5.96
N CYS A 281 10.84 -40.53 -5.22
CA CYS A 281 10.80 -40.65 -3.76
C CYS A 281 10.17 -39.42 -3.09
N ILE A 282 9.48 -39.64 -1.96
CA ILE A 282 8.76 -38.62 -1.20
C ILE A 282 9.62 -37.38 -0.84
N GLU A 283 10.94 -37.55 -0.72
CA GLU A 283 11.90 -36.47 -0.44
C GLU A 283 11.87 -35.33 -1.47
N TYR A 284 11.51 -35.62 -2.73
CA TYR A 284 11.39 -34.61 -3.78
C TYR A 284 10.09 -33.79 -3.70
N TRP A 285 9.18 -34.14 -2.80
CA TRP A 285 7.86 -33.54 -2.68
C TRP A 285 7.78 -32.66 -1.43
N LYS A 286 7.43 -31.39 -1.61
CA LYS A 286 7.27 -30.45 -0.48
C LYS A 286 5.88 -30.53 0.12
N ASN A 287 5.81 -30.52 1.46
CA ASN A 287 4.57 -30.42 2.25
C ASN A 287 3.54 -31.52 1.98
N ILE A 288 3.97 -32.73 1.61
CA ILE A 288 3.10 -33.89 1.41
C ILE A 288 3.22 -34.85 2.61
N THR A 289 2.10 -35.44 3.03
CA THR A 289 2.13 -36.54 4.00
C THR A 289 2.44 -37.88 3.31
N LYS A 290 2.91 -38.87 4.07
CA LYS A 290 3.16 -40.22 3.53
C LYS A 290 1.89 -40.83 2.93
N GLU A 291 0.75 -40.68 3.59
CA GLU A 291 -0.54 -41.19 3.10
C GLU A 291 -1.00 -40.52 1.80
N GLU A 292 -0.72 -39.23 1.61
CA GLU A 292 -1.00 -38.53 0.35
C GLU A 292 -0.06 -38.97 -0.77
N TYR A 293 1.23 -39.12 -0.45
CA TYR A 293 2.24 -39.62 -1.38
C TYR A 293 1.93 -41.03 -1.88
N ASP A 294 1.54 -41.94 -0.98
CA ASP A 294 1.24 -43.33 -1.33
C ASP A 294 0.07 -43.42 -2.32
N LYS A 295 -0.86 -42.46 -2.32
CA LYS A 295 -1.97 -42.36 -3.30
C LYS A 295 -1.53 -41.88 -4.68
N LEU A 296 -0.34 -41.27 -4.80
CA LEU A 296 0.22 -40.78 -6.05
C LEU A 296 1.15 -41.79 -6.73
N PHE A 297 1.48 -42.90 -6.06
CA PHE A 297 2.45 -43.87 -6.57
C PHE A 297 1.96 -44.57 -7.85
N LYS A 298 2.82 -44.52 -8.87
CA LYS A 298 2.69 -45.17 -10.18
C LYS A 298 4.04 -45.79 -10.59
N VAL A 299 4.00 -46.93 -11.26
CA VAL A 299 5.18 -47.66 -11.76
C VAL A 299 5.68 -47.11 -13.11
N ASP A 300 4.77 -46.53 -13.89
CA ASP A 300 4.96 -45.95 -15.21
C ASP A 300 4.76 -44.43 -15.19
N TRP A 301 5.19 -43.79 -14.10
CA TRP A 301 5.13 -42.35 -13.89
C TRP A 301 5.99 -41.61 -14.91
N SER A 302 5.38 -40.67 -15.65
CA SER A 302 6.04 -39.86 -16.67
C SER A 302 6.13 -38.40 -16.22
N LEU A 303 7.36 -37.87 -16.09
CA LEU A 303 7.54 -36.48 -15.63
C LEU A 303 6.82 -35.48 -16.54
N LYS A 304 6.94 -35.66 -17.86
CA LYS A 304 6.28 -34.80 -18.85
C LYS A 304 4.76 -34.80 -18.68
N THR A 305 4.15 -35.98 -18.57
CA THR A 305 2.69 -36.11 -18.45
C THR A 305 2.19 -35.46 -17.15
N GLU A 306 2.86 -35.77 -16.04
CA GLU A 306 2.48 -35.31 -14.70
C GLU A 306 2.71 -33.80 -14.53
N CYS A 307 3.77 -33.26 -15.15
CA CYS A 307 4.01 -31.81 -15.21
C CYS A 307 2.90 -31.10 -15.99
N ILE A 308 2.53 -31.60 -17.16
CA ILE A 308 1.46 -31.01 -17.97
C ILE A 308 0.12 -31.08 -17.23
N ASP A 309 -0.19 -32.20 -16.58
CA ASP A 309 -1.43 -32.32 -15.80
C ASP A 309 -1.44 -31.39 -14.57
N TYR A 310 -0.30 -31.24 -13.90
CA TYR A 310 -0.15 -30.27 -12.81
C TYR A 310 -0.34 -28.83 -13.29
N LEU A 311 0.34 -28.43 -14.37
CA LEU A 311 0.22 -27.11 -14.99
C LEU A 311 -1.22 -26.82 -15.45
N LYS A 312 -1.90 -27.80 -16.07
CA LYS A 312 -3.32 -27.67 -16.45
C LYS A 312 -4.20 -27.40 -15.24
N ARG A 313 -3.97 -28.10 -14.12
CA ARG A 313 -4.73 -27.89 -12.88
C ARG A 313 -4.51 -26.48 -12.32
N ASP A 314 -3.29 -25.96 -12.37
CA ASP A 314 -3.01 -24.59 -11.93
C ASP A 314 -3.70 -23.54 -12.80
N LEU A 315 -3.60 -23.69 -14.12
CA LEU A 315 -4.27 -22.81 -15.09
C LEU A 315 -5.80 -22.79 -14.88
N ILE A 316 -6.43 -23.97 -14.80
CA ILE A 316 -7.88 -24.10 -14.64
C ILE A 316 -8.33 -23.61 -13.27
N SER A 317 -7.64 -24.00 -12.19
CA SER A 317 -8.02 -23.62 -10.82
C SER A 317 -7.97 -22.11 -10.63
N LEU A 318 -6.92 -21.44 -11.13
CA LEU A 318 -6.81 -19.98 -11.10
C LEU A 318 -7.94 -19.32 -11.91
N TYR A 319 -8.24 -19.85 -13.10
CA TYR A 319 -9.31 -19.33 -13.94
C TYR A 319 -10.66 -19.42 -13.24
N GLN A 320 -11.00 -20.58 -12.66
CA GLN A 320 -12.25 -20.79 -11.95
C GLN A 320 -12.41 -19.83 -10.77
N VAL A 321 -11.34 -19.64 -9.97
CA VAL A 321 -11.32 -18.66 -8.88
C VAL A 321 -11.61 -17.25 -9.41
N LEU A 322 -10.93 -16.82 -10.47
CA LEU A 322 -11.09 -15.49 -11.06
C LEU A 322 -12.46 -15.30 -11.69
N SER A 323 -13.01 -16.31 -12.35
CA SER A 323 -14.34 -16.27 -12.97
C SER A 323 -15.43 -16.08 -11.91
N ILE A 324 -15.40 -16.86 -10.83
CA ILE A 324 -16.32 -16.72 -9.68
C ILE A 324 -16.17 -15.32 -9.08
N PHE A 325 -14.94 -14.86 -8.85
CA PHE A 325 -14.68 -13.55 -8.26
C PHE A 325 -15.17 -12.40 -9.16
N ASN A 326 -14.88 -12.45 -10.46
CA ASN A 326 -15.30 -11.47 -11.46
C ASN A 326 -16.82 -11.36 -11.52
N LYS A 327 -17.52 -12.50 -11.58
CA LYS A 327 -18.99 -12.57 -11.56
C LYS A 327 -19.55 -12.02 -10.25
N TYR A 328 -18.99 -12.42 -9.11
CA TYR A 328 -19.42 -11.94 -7.79
C TYR A 328 -19.32 -10.41 -7.68
N VAL A 329 -18.18 -9.84 -8.08
CA VAL A 329 -17.94 -8.39 -8.03
C VAL A 329 -18.92 -7.63 -8.94
N PHE A 330 -19.13 -8.14 -10.16
CA PHE A 330 -20.02 -7.51 -11.11
C PHE A 330 -21.48 -7.58 -10.66
N VAL A 331 -21.98 -8.74 -10.24
CA VAL A 331 -23.37 -8.93 -9.80
C VAL A 331 -23.69 -8.09 -8.55
N ASN A 332 -22.79 -8.06 -7.57
CA ASN A 332 -23.06 -7.39 -6.29
C ASN A 332 -22.79 -5.87 -6.29
N TYR A 333 -21.92 -5.38 -7.18
CA TYR A 333 -21.47 -3.99 -7.17
C TYR A 333 -21.52 -3.28 -8.53
N GLY A 334 -21.79 -4.00 -9.62
CA GLY A 334 -21.77 -3.47 -10.98
C GLY A 334 -20.41 -2.95 -11.41
N ILE A 335 -19.31 -3.45 -10.85
CA ILE A 335 -17.93 -3.04 -11.18
C ILE A 335 -17.25 -4.17 -11.97
N GLN A 336 -16.45 -3.79 -12.97
CA GLN A 336 -15.58 -4.75 -13.64
C GLN A 336 -14.34 -5.00 -12.80
N MET A 337 -14.07 -6.27 -12.49
CA MET A 337 -12.82 -6.67 -11.83
C MET A 337 -11.61 -6.18 -12.62
N THR A 338 -11.66 -6.31 -13.95
CA THR A 338 -10.58 -5.97 -14.88
C THR A 338 -10.22 -4.49 -14.93
N ASP A 339 -11.06 -3.59 -14.40
CA ASP A 339 -10.74 -2.16 -14.28
C ASP A 339 -9.82 -1.87 -13.06
N SER A 340 -9.42 -2.91 -12.33
CA SER A 340 -8.69 -2.81 -11.06
C SER A 340 -7.48 -3.72 -11.07
N LEU A 341 -6.28 -3.15 -10.98
CA LEU A 341 -5.03 -3.92 -10.83
C LEU A 341 -4.83 -4.49 -9.43
N THR A 342 -5.51 -3.94 -8.43
CA THR A 342 -5.33 -4.32 -7.02
C THR A 342 -6.67 -4.33 -6.29
N ILE A 343 -6.75 -5.11 -5.20
CA ILE A 343 -7.93 -5.17 -4.34
C ILE A 343 -8.28 -3.80 -3.75
N SER A 344 -7.26 -2.99 -3.46
CA SER A 344 -7.41 -1.61 -2.99
C SER A 344 -8.10 -0.72 -4.04
N ARG A 345 -7.69 -0.83 -5.32
CA ARG A 345 -8.37 -0.11 -6.41
C ARG A 345 -9.80 -0.61 -6.60
N LEU A 346 -10.02 -1.91 -6.50
CA LEU A 346 -11.36 -2.49 -6.61
C LEU A 346 -12.28 -1.99 -5.49
N ALA A 347 -11.81 -1.99 -4.24
CA ALA A 347 -12.54 -1.48 -3.09
C ALA A 347 -12.92 0.00 -3.26
N LEU A 348 -12.01 0.83 -3.78
CA LEU A 348 -12.33 2.22 -4.11
C LEU A 348 -13.37 2.33 -5.22
N ASN A 349 -13.25 1.58 -6.31
CA ASN A 349 -14.23 1.62 -7.40
C ASN A 349 -15.63 1.27 -6.89
N ILE A 350 -15.74 0.27 -6.00
CA ILE A 350 -16.99 -0.10 -5.32
C ILE A 350 -17.48 1.05 -4.44
N PHE A 351 -16.60 1.63 -3.61
CA PHE A 351 -16.93 2.77 -2.74
C PHE A 351 -17.45 3.97 -3.53
N LEU A 352 -16.74 4.40 -4.56
CA LEU A 352 -17.12 5.55 -5.40
C LEU A 352 -18.46 5.33 -6.09
N LYS A 353 -18.70 4.11 -6.60
CA LYS A 353 -19.95 3.81 -7.33
C LYS A 353 -21.16 3.69 -6.41
N LYS A 354 -21.04 2.97 -5.29
CA LYS A 354 -22.20 2.55 -4.48
C LYS A 354 -22.36 3.36 -3.18
N TYR A 355 -21.28 3.84 -2.58
CA TYR A 355 -21.28 4.31 -1.19
C TYR A 355 -20.95 5.80 -1.03
N LEU A 356 -20.14 6.41 -1.92
CA LEU A 356 -19.78 7.83 -1.82
C LEU A 356 -21.00 8.76 -1.91
N LYS A 357 -21.94 8.49 -2.83
CA LYS A 357 -23.20 9.24 -3.01
C LYS A 357 -22.98 10.77 -3.00
N TYR A 358 -23.44 11.47 -1.97
CA TYR A 358 -23.33 12.93 -1.78
C TYR A 358 -22.21 13.34 -0.80
N PHE A 359 -21.51 12.38 -0.19
CA PHE A 359 -20.41 12.67 0.73
C PHE A 359 -19.23 13.30 -0.01
N LYS A 360 -18.57 14.25 0.65
CA LYS A 360 -17.47 15.03 0.07
C LYS A 360 -16.18 14.75 0.82
N LEU A 361 -15.31 13.92 0.23
CA LEU A 361 -13.97 13.66 0.76
C LEU A 361 -12.93 14.55 0.05
N PRO A 362 -12.21 15.43 0.76
CA PRO A 362 -11.28 16.37 0.15
C PRO A 362 -10.02 15.67 -0.37
N ILE A 363 -9.50 16.19 -1.47
CA ILE A 363 -8.18 15.88 -2.03
C ILE A 363 -7.23 16.99 -1.58
N ILE A 364 -6.19 16.63 -0.83
CA ILE A 364 -5.20 17.57 -0.30
C ILE A 364 -3.95 17.53 -1.16
N LYS A 365 -3.45 18.70 -1.54
CA LYS A 365 -2.31 18.89 -2.45
C LYS A 365 -1.37 19.99 -1.93
N GLN A 366 -0.15 20.02 -2.48
CA GLN A 366 0.84 21.09 -2.25
C GLN A 366 1.20 21.27 -0.76
N ASN A 367 1.34 22.52 -0.28
CA ASN A 367 1.79 22.81 1.08
C ASN A 367 0.92 22.16 2.16
N MET A 368 -0.40 22.18 1.99
CA MET A 368 -1.33 21.51 2.90
C MET A 368 -1.09 19.99 2.96
N TYR A 369 -0.66 19.37 1.85
CA TYR A 369 -0.26 17.96 1.85
C TYR A 369 1.03 17.74 2.63
N LYS A 370 2.04 18.59 2.44
CA LYS A 370 3.33 18.52 3.18
C LYS A 370 3.11 18.65 4.69
N ASP A 371 2.19 19.52 5.12
CA ASP A 371 1.83 19.69 6.53
C ASP A 371 1.03 18.50 7.08
N ILE A 372 -0.10 18.15 6.46
CA ILE A 372 -0.99 17.10 6.97
C ILE A 372 -0.32 15.73 6.93
N LYS A 373 0.61 15.48 5.99
CA LYS A 373 1.35 14.20 5.90
C LYS A 373 2.16 13.93 7.15
N GLN A 374 2.66 14.96 7.83
CA GLN A 374 3.40 14.82 9.08
C GLN A 374 2.52 14.32 10.24
N SER A 375 1.20 14.49 10.15
CA SER A 375 0.24 13.92 11.11
C SER A 375 -0.20 12.49 10.79
N TYR A 376 0.19 11.95 9.64
CA TYR A 376 -0.29 10.64 9.20
C TYR A 376 0.57 9.51 9.77
N PHE A 377 0.19 9.07 10.98
CA PHE A 377 0.83 7.96 11.67
C PHE A 377 0.07 6.64 11.47
N GLY A 378 0.80 5.53 11.50
CA GLY A 378 0.25 4.17 11.39
C GLY A 378 -0.33 3.62 12.70
N GLY A 379 -0.48 2.29 12.75
CA GLY A 379 -0.77 1.55 13.99
C GLY A 379 0.47 1.46 14.89
N ILE A 380 0.24 1.39 16.20
CA ILE A 380 1.30 1.33 17.21
C ILE A 380 1.56 -0.14 17.59
N THR A 381 2.83 -0.54 17.60
CA THR A 381 3.26 -1.86 18.07
C THR A 381 4.30 -1.70 19.16
N GLU A 382 3.97 -2.11 20.38
CA GLU A 382 4.83 -1.95 21.56
C GLU A 382 4.85 -3.23 22.42
N VAL A 383 6.03 -3.53 22.94
CA VAL A 383 6.24 -4.46 24.06
C VAL A 383 6.28 -3.60 25.32
N TYR A 384 5.38 -3.85 26.26
CA TYR A 384 5.33 -3.19 27.57
C TYR A 384 6.10 -4.02 28.59
N LYS A 385 5.73 -5.30 28.74
CA LYS A 385 6.40 -6.27 29.61
C LYS A 385 6.85 -7.49 28.78
N PRO A 386 8.10 -7.96 28.97
CA PRO A 386 8.68 -9.01 28.13
C PRO A 386 8.23 -10.43 28.49
N TYR A 387 7.67 -10.62 29.68
CA TYR A 387 7.21 -11.91 30.18
C TYR A 387 5.97 -11.74 31.04
N GLY A 388 5.02 -12.69 30.95
CA GLY A 388 3.87 -12.76 31.84
C GLY A 388 3.21 -14.14 31.86
N GLU A 389 2.39 -14.37 32.87
CA GLU A 389 1.65 -15.63 33.07
C GLU A 389 0.15 -15.35 33.26
N ASN A 390 -0.70 -16.31 32.89
CA ASN A 390 -2.17 -16.21 33.01
C ASN A 390 -2.75 -14.94 32.37
N LEU A 391 -2.43 -14.73 31.09
CA LEU A 391 -2.79 -13.55 30.32
C LEU A 391 -3.97 -13.80 29.38
N TYR A 392 -4.63 -12.72 28.99
CA TYR A 392 -5.66 -12.69 27.97
C TYR A 392 -5.13 -11.96 26.73
N TYR A 393 -5.21 -12.62 25.56
CA TYR A 393 -4.91 -12.00 24.28
C TYR A 393 -6.21 -11.63 23.57
N TYR A 394 -6.44 -10.35 23.36
CA TYR A 394 -7.58 -9.84 22.59
C TYR A 394 -7.16 -9.21 21.25
N ASP A 395 -8.03 -9.31 20.24
CA ASP A 395 -7.92 -8.62 18.95
C ASP A 395 -9.23 -7.93 18.58
N VAL A 396 -9.18 -6.70 18.06
CA VAL A 396 -10.39 -5.93 17.72
C VAL A 396 -11.00 -6.41 16.41
N ASN A 397 -12.31 -6.63 16.40
CA ASN A 397 -13.06 -6.93 15.18
C ASN A 397 -13.08 -5.72 14.23
N SER A 398 -12.14 -5.70 13.27
CA SER A 398 -12.07 -4.69 12.21
C SER A 398 -11.87 -3.26 12.73
N LEU A 399 -10.74 -3.01 13.42
CA LEU A 399 -10.42 -1.73 14.06
C LEU A 399 -10.53 -0.51 13.13
N TYR A 400 -9.82 -0.49 11.99
CA TYR A 400 -9.87 0.68 11.09
C TYR A 400 -11.28 0.94 10.50
N PRO A 401 -12.02 -0.09 10.04
CA PRO A 401 -13.43 0.07 9.70
C PRO A 401 -14.30 0.64 10.82
N TYR A 402 -14.12 0.18 12.06
CA TYR A 402 -14.81 0.74 13.22
C TYR A 402 -14.43 2.21 13.44
N ALA A 403 -13.13 2.52 13.40
CA ALA A 403 -12.62 3.89 13.52
C ALA A 403 -13.16 4.83 12.43
N SER A 404 -13.42 4.31 11.22
CA SER A 404 -13.99 5.08 10.11
C SER A 404 -15.46 5.46 10.28
N LEU A 405 -16.15 4.95 11.31
CA LEU A 405 -17.53 5.36 11.63
C LEU A 405 -17.60 6.75 12.30
N ASN A 406 -16.46 7.30 12.73
CA ASN A 406 -16.37 8.66 13.26
C ASN A 406 -16.48 9.73 12.15
N SER A 407 -16.69 10.99 12.55
CA SER A 407 -16.67 12.15 11.63
C SER A 407 -15.36 12.25 10.86
N MET A 408 -15.45 12.50 9.55
CA MET A 408 -14.30 12.70 8.66
C MET A 408 -14.11 14.18 8.28
N PRO A 409 -12.89 14.61 7.95
CA PRO A 409 -12.63 15.96 7.41
C PRO A 409 -13.33 16.20 6.07
N GLY A 410 -14.11 17.28 5.97
CA GLY A 410 -14.85 17.68 4.78
C GLY A 410 -14.09 18.63 3.83
N PRO A 411 -14.75 19.21 2.82
CA PRO A 411 -14.08 20.06 1.82
C PRO A 411 -13.87 21.51 2.24
N ASN A 412 -14.63 22.02 3.20
CA ASN A 412 -14.52 23.41 3.65
C ASN A 412 -13.45 23.46 4.73
N CYS A 413 -12.33 24.08 4.38
CA CYS A 413 -11.16 24.19 5.24
C CYS A 413 -10.85 25.66 5.53
N THR A 414 -10.46 25.97 6.75
CA THR A 414 -9.93 27.28 7.14
C THR A 414 -8.53 27.07 7.71
N TYR A 415 -7.51 27.63 7.07
CA TYR A 415 -6.19 27.75 7.71
C TYR A 415 -6.29 28.79 8.81
N ILE A 416 -5.70 28.53 9.97
CA ILE A 416 -5.72 29.41 11.15
C ILE A 416 -4.31 29.45 11.74
N GLU A 417 -3.81 30.64 12.06
CA GLU A 417 -2.54 30.86 12.76
C GLU A 417 -2.71 32.04 13.71
N ARG A 418 -2.74 31.78 15.01
CA ARG A 418 -2.90 32.78 16.08
C ARG A 418 -2.60 32.16 17.46
N SER A 419 -2.45 32.99 18.49
CA SER A 419 -2.05 32.56 19.84
C SER A 419 -3.19 32.03 20.72
N ASP A 420 -4.45 32.36 20.43
CA ASP A 420 -5.63 32.10 21.27
C ASP A 420 -6.54 31.00 20.72
N ILE A 421 -5.96 29.85 20.36
CA ILE A 421 -6.72 28.75 19.77
C ILE A 421 -7.24 27.80 20.86
N ASN A 422 -8.56 27.77 21.06
CA ASN A 422 -9.20 26.78 21.94
C ASN A 422 -9.28 25.40 21.26
N ILE A 423 -8.41 24.49 21.70
CA ILE A 423 -8.31 23.11 21.23
C ILE A 423 -9.62 22.31 21.26
N ASP A 424 -10.51 22.57 22.20
CA ASP A 424 -11.75 21.79 22.39
C ASP A 424 -12.75 22.02 21.24
N THR A 425 -12.64 23.19 20.59
CA THR A 425 -13.47 23.59 19.45
C THR A 425 -12.96 23.09 18.09
N LEU A 426 -11.73 22.56 18.04
CA LEU A 426 -11.05 22.26 16.79
C LEU A 426 -11.58 20.98 16.13
N PHE A 427 -11.52 20.95 14.81
CA PHE A 427 -11.66 19.73 14.03
C PHE A 427 -10.78 19.85 12.79
N GLY A 428 -9.76 19.01 12.65
CA GLY A 428 -8.76 19.14 11.58
C GLY A 428 -7.36 18.80 12.03
N PHE A 429 -6.36 19.43 11.41
CA PHE A 429 -4.93 19.10 11.60
C PHE A 429 -4.15 20.33 12.04
N TYR A 430 -3.38 20.21 13.11
CA TYR A 430 -2.76 21.35 13.76
C TYR A 430 -1.32 21.06 14.14
N TYR A 431 -0.48 22.09 13.99
CA TYR A 431 0.88 22.13 14.48
C TYR A 431 0.87 22.65 15.92
N CYS A 432 1.49 21.90 16.82
CA CYS A 432 1.44 22.18 18.25
C CYS A 432 2.82 22.02 18.90
N GLU A 433 3.07 22.82 19.93
CA GLU A 433 4.07 22.55 20.96
C GLU A 433 3.45 21.58 21.97
N ILE A 434 4.18 20.51 22.28
CA ILE A 434 3.74 19.43 23.17
C ILE A 434 4.73 19.28 24.31
N GLU A 435 4.22 19.10 25.52
CA GLU A 435 4.98 18.74 26.70
C GLU A 435 4.23 17.64 27.47
N THR A 436 4.93 16.57 27.81
CA THR A 436 4.45 15.48 28.67
C THR A 436 5.58 14.91 29.52
N SER A 437 5.27 14.58 30.76
CA SER A 437 6.14 13.79 31.63
C SER A 437 5.34 12.65 32.24
N ASP A 438 6.02 11.56 32.58
CA ASP A 438 5.47 10.48 33.43
C ASP A 438 4.23 9.76 32.89
N ASN A 439 3.93 9.87 31.58
CA ASN A 439 2.87 9.06 30.96
C ASN A 439 3.42 7.67 30.65
N TYR A 440 2.90 6.60 31.27
CA TYR A 440 3.38 5.24 31.03
C TYR A 440 3.16 4.76 29.59
N LEU A 441 2.03 5.13 28.97
CA LEU A 441 1.70 4.66 27.62
C LEU A 441 2.43 5.44 26.54
N GLY A 442 2.47 6.76 26.68
CA GLY A 442 2.63 7.68 25.56
C GLY A 442 1.37 7.68 24.69
N LEU A 443 0.83 8.86 24.38
CA LEU A 443 -0.44 9.01 23.65
C LEU A 443 -0.31 9.74 22.31
N LEU A 444 0.79 10.45 22.09
CA LEU A 444 1.07 11.14 20.84
C LEU A 444 2.29 10.52 20.15
N PRO A 445 2.16 10.04 18.90
CA PRO A 445 3.26 9.42 18.18
C PRO A 445 4.28 10.43 17.64
N VAL A 446 5.53 9.99 17.50
CA VAL A 446 6.62 10.72 16.82
C VAL A 446 7.41 9.75 15.94
N HIS A 447 7.86 10.22 14.77
CA HIS A 447 8.81 9.49 13.92
C HIS A 447 10.25 9.88 14.27
N ILE A 448 11.06 8.92 14.72
CA ILE A 448 12.50 9.07 14.99
C ILE A 448 13.25 7.98 14.25
N ASP A 449 14.27 8.33 13.45
CA ASP A 449 15.11 7.38 12.71
C ASP A 449 14.31 6.28 11.97
N PHE A 450 13.22 6.69 11.29
CA PHE A 450 12.27 5.82 10.57
C PHE A 450 11.39 4.91 11.44
N GLU A 451 11.57 4.92 12.76
CA GLU A 451 10.70 4.22 13.73
C GLU A 451 9.55 5.12 14.19
N LEU A 452 8.43 4.49 14.58
CA LEU A 452 7.28 5.16 15.16
C LEU A 452 7.25 4.85 16.65
N ILE A 453 7.41 5.88 17.48
CA ILE A 453 7.47 5.77 18.95
C ILE A 453 6.39 6.62 19.63
N MET A 454 6.14 6.36 20.91
CA MET A 454 5.19 7.11 21.75
C MET A 454 5.95 7.74 22.94
N PRO A 455 6.68 8.86 22.74
CA PRO A 455 7.63 9.36 23.72
C PRO A 455 7.00 10.21 24.83
N ASN A 456 7.80 10.49 25.87
CA ASN A 456 7.64 11.64 26.76
C ASN A 456 8.65 12.74 26.38
N GLY A 457 8.51 13.95 26.93
CA GLY A 457 9.42 15.09 26.68
C GLY A 457 8.73 16.29 26.03
N LYS A 458 9.51 17.11 25.32
CA LYS A 458 9.06 18.34 24.64
C LYS A 458 9.37 18.32 23.15
N TRP A 459 8.36 18.52 22.31
CA TRP A 459 8.56 18.59 20.87
C TRP A 459 7.48 19.39 20.17
N CYS A 460 7.69 19.63 18.87
CA CYS A 460 6.66 20.17 18.01
C CYS A 460 6.22 19.13 16.98
N GLY A 461 4.93 19.12 16.63
CA GLY A 461 4.44 18.20 15.60
C GLY A 461 3.06 18.52 15.09
N TRP A 462 2.71 17.90 13.96
CA TRP A 462 1.39 17.97 13.35
C TRP A 462 0.53 16.80 13.82
N TYR A 463 -0.68 17.08 14.28
CA TYR A 463 -1.60 16.06 14.78
C TYR A 463 -3.03 16.32 14.36
N PHE A 464 -3.83 15.25 14.33
CA PHE A 464 -5.26 15.36 14.20
C PHE A 464 -5.87 15.85 15.52
N SER A 465 -6.77 16.82 15.45
CA SER A 465 -7.36 17.50 16.61
C SER A 465 -7.99 16.57 17.65
N GLU A 466 -8.65 15.48 17.25
CA GLU A 466 -9.27 14.56 18.21
C GLU A 466 -8.23 13.77 19.02
N GLU A 467 -7.05 13.52 18.44
CA GLU A 467 -5.92 12.90 19.13
C GLU A 467 -5.30 13.86 20.14
N LEU A 468 -5.18 15.14 19.78
CA LEU A 468 -4.74 16.20 20.68
C LEU A 468 -5.70 16.39 21.87
N LYS A 469 -7.02 16.40 21.62
CA LYS A 469 -8.02 16.46 22.70
C LYS A 469 -7.88 15.29 23.67
N PHE A 470 -7.73 14.07 23.13
CA PHE A 470 -7.53 12.88 23.94
C PHE A 470 -6.24 12.94 24.76
N ALA A 471 -5.13 13.40 24.18
CA ALA A 471 -3.88 13.58 24.91
C ALA A 471 -4.00 14.65 26.01
N LYS A 472 -4.61 15.81 25.72
CA LYS A 472 -4.85 16.89 26.70
C LYS A 472 -5.65 16.38 27.91
N THR A 473 -6.70 15.59 27.69
CA THR A 473 -7.49 15.02 28.80
C THR A 473 -6.70 14.02 29.65
N ASN A 474 -5.55 13.55 29.19
CA ASN A 474 -4.68 12.58 29.85
C ASN A 474 -3.30 13.16 30.20
N GLY A 475 -3.26 14.45 30.56
CA GLY A 475 -2.09 15.07 31.20
C GLY A 475 -1.12 15.79 30.27
N TYR A 476 -1.34 15.80 28.96
CA TYR A 476 -0.48 16.53 28.03
C TYR A 476 -0.74 18.03 28.09
N LYS A 477 0.33 18.83 28.11
CA LYS A 477 0.27 20.28 27.87
C LYS A 477 0.45 20.51 26.37
N ILE A 478 -0.52 21.18 25.75
CA ILE A 478 -0.56 21.38 24.30
C ILE A 478 -0.86 22.83 24.00
N LYS A 479 0.02 23.47 23.22
CA LYS A 479 -0.19 24.82 22.69
C LYS A 479 -0.28 24.75 21.17
N VAL A 480 -1.44 25.14 20.63
CA VAL A 480 -1.69 25.14 19.19
C VAL A 480 -1.13 26.41 18.58
N ILE A 481 -0.29 26.28 17.55
CA ILE A 481 0.33 27.43 16.86
C ILE A 481 -0.46 27.78 15.60
N LYS A 482 -0.72 26.78 14.77
CA LYS A 482 -1.37 26.93 13.46
C LYS A 482 -2.01 25.64 13.02
N GLY A 483 -2.89 25.69 12.03
CA GLY A 483 -3.43 24.49 11.42
C GLY A 483 -4.56 24.71 10.45
N TYR A 484 -5.19 23.61 10.07
CA TYR A 484 -6.24 23.50 9.09
C TYR A 484 -7.50 22.99 9.78
N SER A 485 -8.48 23.87 9.95
CA SER A 485 -9.80 23.52 10.49
C SER A 485 -10.74 23.10 9.38
N PHE A 486 -11.32 21.91 9.49
CA PHE A 486 -12.22 21.31 8.53
C PHE A 486 -13.66 21.33 9.04
N ASN A 487 -14.64 21.40 8.14
CA ASN A 487 -16.00 20.99 8.47
C ASN A 487 -16.08 19.47 8.65
N ARG A 488 -17.07 18.99 9.41
CA ARG A 488 -17.30 17.55 9.62
C ARG A 488 -18.10 16.94 8.46
N GLN A 489 -17.79 15.70 8.13
CA GLN A 489 -18.58 14.80 7.29
C GLN A 489 -18.90 13.56 8.12
N ASP A 490 -20.14 13.45 8.58
CA ASP A 490 -20.57 12.32 9.41
C ASP A 490 -21.07 11.17 8.54
N ASN A 491 -20.93 9.94 9.07
CA ASN A 491 -21.52 8.73 8.49
C ASN A 491 -21.03 8.33 7.08
N VAL A 492 -19.90 8.89 6.61
CA VAL A 492 -19.34 8.65 5.26
C VAL A 492 -19.17 7.15 4.96
N PHE A 493 -18.70 6.39 5.95
CA PHE A 493 -18.38 4.97 5.79
C PHE A 493 -19.42 4.03 6.38
N ASN A 494 -20.49 4.52 7.02
CA ASN A 494 -21.42 3.66 7.78
C ASN A 494 -22.01 2.54 6.92
N ASN A 495 -22.61 2.89 5.77
CA ASN A 495 -23.20 1.90 4.86
C ASN A 495 -22.16 0.96 4.25
N TYR A 496 -20.97 1.48 3.94
CA TYR A 496 -19.87 0.67 3.39
C TYR A 496 -19.42 -0.39 4.39
N VAL A 497 -19.21 0.03 5.64
CA VAL A 497 -18.75 -0.81 6.73
C VAL A 497 -19.83 -1.79 7.15
N SER A 498 -21.08 -1.35 7.34
CA SER A 498 -22.19 -2.22 7.74
C SER A 498 -22.43 -3.34 6.74
N ASP A 499 -22.49 -3.02 5.44
CA ASP A 499 -22.77 -3.98 4.38
C ASP A 499 -21.66 -5.04 4.30
N LEU A 500 -20.40 -4.60 4.21
CA LEU A 500 -19.27 -5.52 4.08
C LEU A 500 -18.98 -6.29 5.36
N TYR A 501 -19.18 -5.69 6.54
CA TYR A 501 -19.04 -6.40 7.80
C TYR A 501 -20.10 -7.49 7.94
N LYS A 502 -21.36 -7.20 7.58
CA LYS A 502 -22.43 -8.21 7.54
C LYS A 502 -22.09 -9.38 6.61
N VAL A 503 -21.58 -9.10 5.41
CA VAL A 503 -21.11 -10.15 4.47
C VAL A 503 -19.96 -10.94 5.08
N LYS A 504 -18.96 -10.28 5.67
CA LYS A 504 -17.81 -10.93 6.34
C LYS A 504 -18.25 -11.84 7.49
N SER A 505 -19.21 -11.42 8.30
CA SER A 505 -19.65 -12.14 9.50
C SER A 505 -20.59 -13.30 9.20
N ASN A 506 -21.46 -13.16 8.20
CA ASN A 506 -22.47 -14.18 7.85
C ASN A 506 -21.94 -15.27 6.90
N ASN A 507 -20.78 -15.07 6.28
CA ASN A 507 -20.22 -16.01 5.32
C ASN A 507 -18.96 -16.70 5.86
N LYS A 508 -18.63 -17.85 5.29
CA LYS A 508 -17.35 -18.56 5.46
C LYS A 508 -16.59 -18.59 4.13
N GLY A 509 -15.39 -19.14 4.11
CA GLY A 509 -14.61 -19.33 2.87
C GLY A 509 -14.31 -18.03 2.11
N SER A 510 -14.38 -18.10 0.78
CA SER A 510 -13.99 -17.04 -0.16
C SER A 510 -14.72 -15.72 0.06
N ILE A 511 -16.04 -15.72 0.24
CA ILE A 511 -16.85 -14.52 0.40
C ILE A 511 -16.42 -13.73 1.64
N LYS A 512 -16.10 -14.43 2.74
CA LYS A 512 -15.57 -13.80 3.95
C LYS A 512 -14.20 -13.16 3.71
N VAL A 513 -13.30 -13.85 3.01
CA VAL A 513 -11.96 -13.35 2.67
C VAL A 513 -12.04 -12.12 1.76
N ILE A 514 -12.90 -12.15 0.75
CA ILE A 514 -13.16 -11.02 -0.15
C ILE A 514 -13.70 -9.83 0.65
N ALA A 515 -14.75 -10.04 1.46
CA ALA A 515 -15.38 -8.96 2.22
C ALA A 515 -14.40 -8.33 3.23
N LYS A 516 -13.63 -9.16 3.96
CA LYS A 516 -12.55 -8.69 4.85
C LYS A 516 -11.52 -7.85 4.08
N SER A 517 -11.13 -8.30 2.89
CA SER A 517 -10.13 -7.60 2.08
C SER A 517 -10.66 -6.28 1.56
N LEU A 518 -11.87 -6.23 0.98
CA LEU A 518 -12.49 -5.00 0.51
C LEU A 518 -12.59 -3.98 1.65
N LEU A 519 -13.14 -4.42 2.80
CA LEU A 519 -13.38 -3.60 3.98
C LEU A 519 -12.10 -2.89 4.48
N ASN A 520 -10.99 -3.63 4.58
CA ASN A 520 -9.74 -3.07 5.12
C ASN A 520 -8.93 -2.28 4.07
N ASN A 521 -8.90 -2.72 2.81
CA ASN A 521 -8.00 -2.14 1.79
C ASN A 521 -8.47 -0.79 1.24
N LEU A 522 -9.75 -0.44 1.38
CA LEU A 522 -10.26 0.88 1.01
C LEU A 522 -9.56 1.98 1.83
N LEU A 523 -9.57 1.84 3.15
CA LEU A 523 -9.11 2.89 4.06
C LEU A 523 -7.61 3.18 3.89
N GLY A 524 -6.80 2.13 3.76
CA GLY A 524 -5.36 2.26 3.47
C GLY A 524 -5.08 2.92 2.12
N ARG A 525 -6.01 2.87 1.16
CA ARG A 525 -5.84 3.55 -0.14
C ARG A 525 -5.84 5.06 -0.02
N PHE A 526 -6.65 5.61 0.88
CA PHE A 526 -6.75 7.06 1.05
C PHE A 526 -5.44 7.66 1.59
N GLY A 527 -4.54 6.84 2.16
CA GLY A 527 -3.23 7.25 2.65
C GLY A 527 -2.07 6.97 1.70
N LEU A 528 -2.33 6.66 0.41
CA LEU A 528 -1.27 6.59 -0.60
C LEU A 528 -0.58 7.96 -0.75
N ASN A 529 0.68 7.97 -1.20
CA ASN A 529 1.33 9.22 -1.57
C ASN A 529 0.52 9.90 -2.68
N VAL A 530 0.21 11.19 -2.54
CA VAL A 530 -0.55 11.94 -3.56
C VAL A 530 0.22 12.00 -4.88
N TYR A 531 1.54 12.01 -4.82
CA TYR A 531 2.41 11.96 -5.99
C TYR A 531 2.58 10.52 -6.47
N LYS A 532 2.46 10.32 -7.78
CA LYS A 532 2.64 9.02 -8.43
C LYS A 532 4.13 8.81 -8.69
N PRO A 533 4.70 7.66 -8.30
CA PRO A 533 6.02 7.31 -8.75
C PRO A 533 6.02 7.11 -10.27
N VAL A 534 7.16 7.38 -10.88
CA VAL A 534 7.46 7.10 -12.29
C VAL A 534 8.26 5.80 -12.33
N THR A 535 7.90 4.90 -13.24
CA THR A 535 8.68 3.70 -13.53
C THR A 535 9.08 3.70 -15.00
N GLN A 536 10.37 3.53 -15.27
CA GLN A 536 10.92 3.51 -16.62
C GLN A 536 12.22 2.71 -16.67
N ILE A 537 12.61 2.31 -17.88
CA ILE A 537 13.93 1.78 -18.17
C ILE A 537 14.82 2.97 -18.54
N VAL A 538 16.02 3.01 -17.96
CA VAL A 538 17.02 4.06 -18.16
C VAL A 538 18.38 3.42 -18.38
N ASN A 539 19.27 4.11 -19.08
CA ASN A 539 20.67 3.74 -19.15
C ASN A 539 21.41 4.14 -17.86
N GLU A 540 22.67 3.73 -17.72
CA GLU A 540 23.53 4.01 -16.57
C GLU A 540 23.65 5.51 -16.25
N GLU A 541 23.92 6.37 -17.24
CA GLU A 541 24.06 7.82 -17.02
C GLU A 541 22.79 8.44 -16.41
N GLN A 542 21.62 8.06 -16.94
CA GLN A 542 20.34 8.51 -16.41
C GLN A 542 20.07 7.93 -15.02
N PHE A 543 20.45 6.67 -14.77
CA PHE A 543 20.31 6.02 -13.49
C PHE A 543 21.09 6.75 -12.39
N ASP A 544 22.37 7.04 -12.64
CA ASP A 544 23.27 7.73 -11.70
C ASP A 544 22.77 9.13 -11.33
N PHE A 545 22.24 9.85 -12.32
CA PHE A 545 21.61 11.13 -12.06
C PHE A 545 20.36 10.97 -11.18
N ILE A 546 19.49 10.00 -11.48
CA ILE A 546 18.23 9.83 -10.76
C ILE A 546 18.51 9.46 -9.29
N ILE A 547 19.40 8.52 -9.02
CA ILE A 547 19.70 8.07 -7.64
C ILE A 547 20.35 9.16 -6.80
N SER A 548 21.06 10.08 -7.43
CA SER A 548 21.73 11.20 -6.76
C SER A 548 20.80 12.40 -6.49
N ALA A 549 19.68 12.52 -7.22
CA ALA A 549 18.81 13.71 -7.17
C ALA A 549 17.37 13.45 -6.67
N TYR A 550 16.86 12.23 -6.74
CA TYR A 550 15.45 11.91 -6.47
C TYR A 550 15.29 10.85 -5.40
N ASP A 551 14.13 10.83 -4.75
CA ASP A 551 13.76 9.74 -3.84
C ASP A 551 13.40 8.49 -4.67
N VAL A 552 14.32 7.52 -4.69
CA VAL A 552 14.17 6.25 -5.40
C VAL A 552 13.45 5.22 -4.51
N ASN A 553 12.36 4.64 -5.02
CA ASN A 553 11.64 3.56 -4.34
C ASN A 553 12.35 2.22 -4.53
N SER A 554 12.80 1.94 -5.74
CA SER A 554 13.44 0.67 -6.11
C SER A 554 14.07 0.76 -7.49
N PHE A 555 15.11 -0.05 -7.72
CA PHE A 555 15.68 -0.26 -9.04
C PHE A 555 16.17 -1.70 -9.21
N SER A 556 16.37 -2.13 -10.44
CA SER A 556 16.98 -3.42 -10.79
C SER A 556 17.69 -3.31 -12.12
N LYS A 557 18.89 -3.89 -12.23
CA LYS A 557 19.57 -4.09 -13.52
C LYS A 557 18.79 -5.13 -14.34
N ILE A 558 18.59 -4.87 -15.63
CA ILE A 558 17.71 -5.70 -16.48
C ILE A 558 18.35 -6.17 -17.79
N SER A 559 19.55 -5.70 -18.13
CA SER A 559 20.35 -6.15 -19.28
C SER A 559 21.84 -6.09 -18.95
N GLU A 560 22.63 -6.74 -19.81
CA GLU A 560 24.10 -6.70 -19.74
C GLU A 560 24.65 -5.31 -20.11
N ASP A 561 23.96 -4.57 -20.98
CA ASP A 561 24.29 -3.19 -21.41
C ASP A 561 24.02 -2.10 -20.34
N ASP A 562 23.96 -2.48 -19.05
CA ASP A 562 23.71 -1.57 -17.93
C ASP A 562 22.39 -0.76 -18.04
N ASP A 563 21.33 -1.37 -18.57
CA ASP A 563 19.98 -0.82 -18.41
C ASP A 563 19.44 -1.10 -17.02
N PHE A 564 18.82 -0.07 -16.43
CA PHE A 564 18.15 -0.13 -15.15
C PHE A 564 16.66 0.11 -15.30
N LEU A 565 15.87 -0.77 -14.72
CA LEU A 565 14.47 -0.51 -14.43
C LEU A 565 14.38 0.21 -13.10
N ILE A 566 13.99 1.49 -13.11
CA ILE A 566 13.95 2.34 -11.91
C ILE A 566 12.54 2.86 -11.62
N THR A 567 12.18 2.91 -10.34
CA THR A 567 10.96 3.54 -9.83
C THR A 567 11.31 4.64 -8.82
N TYR A 568 10.89 5.87 -9.07
CA TYR A 568 11.24 7.04 -8.24
C TYR A 568 10.12 8.09 -8.22
N TYR A 569 10.14 8.99 -7.25
CA TYR A 569 9.27 10.18 -7.25
C TYR A 569 9.91 11.30 -8.06
N PRO A 570 9.22 11.88 -9.07
CA PRO A 570 9.76 12.94 -9.92
C PRO A 570 9.70 14.32 -9.24
N GLU A 571 10.06 14.42 -7.96
CA GLU A 571 10.32 15.66 -7.22
C GLU A 571 11.77 15.60 -6.72
N VAL A 572 12.57 16.62 -7.04
CA VAL A 572 13.99 16.68 -6.61
C VAL A 572 14.04 16.69 -5.09
N SER A 573 14.82 15.77 -4.52
CA SER A 573 14.95 15.62 -3.08
C SER A 573 16.14 16.41 -2.57
N LYS A 574 15.89 17.45 -1.78
CA LYS A 574 16.95 18.26 -1.17
C LYS A 574 17.91 17.41 -0.34
N ASN A 575 17.38 16.47 0.44
CA ASN A 575 18.18 15.60 1.29
C ASN A 575 19.07 14.68 0.46
N THR A 576 18.51 14.06 -0.60
CA THR A 576 19.26 13.18 -1.51
C THR A 576 20.35 13.94 -2.27
N CYS A 577 20.05 15.16 -2.74
CA CYS A 577 21.07 16.01 -3.37
C CYS A 577 22.22 16.31 -2.40
N ILE A 578 21.91 16.74 -1.18
CA ILE A 578 22.93 17.05 -0.17
C ILE A 578 23.77 15.82 0.17
N SER A 579 23.14 14.66 0.37
CA SER A 579 23.86 13.42 0.71
C SER A 579 24.80 12.94 -0.39
N HIS A 580 24.54 13.31 -1.65
CA HIS A 580 25.37 12.97 -2.81
C HIS A 580 26.22 14.14 -3.32
N GLY A 581 26.35 15.23 -2.56
CA GLY A 581 27.20 16.37 -2.92
C GLY A 581 26.70 17.20 -4.11
N LEU A 582 25.42 17.10 -4.47
CA LEU A 582 24.79 17.89 -5.54
C LEU A 582 24.24 19.22 -5.00
N ASP A 583 24.40 20.29 -5.80
CA ASP A 583 23.75 21.57 -5.55
C ASP A 583 22.26 21.50 -5.94
N TYR A 584 21.41 21.37 -4.92
CA TYR A 584 19.96 21.29 -5.07
C TYR A 584 19.38 22.39 -5.96
N THR A 585 19.87 23.63 -5.84
CA THR A 585 19.33 24.78 -6.59
C THR A 585 19.69 24.67 -8.07
N LYS A 586 20.92 24.24 -8.37
CA LYS A 586 21.35 23.99 -9.75
C LYS A 586 20.59 22.82 -10.38
N VAL A 587 20.38 21.73 -9.64
CA VAL A 587 19.63 20.57 -10.13
C VAL A 587 18.18 20.96 -10.44
N LEU A 588 17.53 21.69 -9.53
CA LEU A 588 16.15 22.17 -9.71
C LEU A 588 15.97 23.06 -10.95
N ASN A 589 16.99 23.87 -11.27
CA ASN A 589 16.99 24.77 -12.42
C ASN A 589 17.51 24.12 -13.72
N SER A 590 17.99 22.88 -13.66
CA SER A 590 18.53 22.20 -14.83
C SER A 590 17.40 21.55 -15.64
N ASN A 591 17.30 21.91 -16.93
CA ASN A 591 16.41 21.22 -17.89
C ASN A 591 16.99 19.88 -18.39
N LYS A 592 18.03 19.35 -17.74
CA LYS A 592 18.99 18.45 -18.37
C LYS A 592 18.56 16.99 -18.50
N VAL A 593 17.46 16.57 -17.86
CA VAL A 593 17.04 15.16 -17.95
C VAL A 593 15.56 15.08 -18.31
N HIS A 594 15.22 14.22 -19.27
CA HIS A 594 13.84 13.79 -19.55
C HIS A 594 13.30 12.97 -18.37
N VAL A 595 13.08 13.65 -17.26
CA VAL A 595 12.49 13.08 -16.05
C VAL A 595 10.98 13.04 -16.22
N GLY A 596 10.35 11.97 -15.74
CA GLY A 596 8.90 11.81 -15.87
C GLY A 596 8.14 12.98 -15.25
N LYS A 597 7.00 13.36 -15.84
CA LYS A 597 6.16 14.44 -15.29
C LYS A 597 5.61 14.04 -13.91
N LEU A 598 5.68 14.96 -12.95
CA LEU A 598 4.98 14.82 -11.66
C LEU A 598 3.48 14.67 -11.91
N LYS A 599 2.95 13.50 -11.58
CA LYS A 599 1.52 13.18 -11.69
C LYS A 599 0.96 13.00 -10.30
N GLU A 600 -0.26 13.48 -10.11
CA GLU A 600 -0.97 13.36 -8.84
C GLU A 600 -2.12 12.34 -8.95
N PHE A 601 -2.45 11.71 -7.83
CA PHE A 601 -3.72 11.02 -7.65
C PHE A 601 -4.83 12.03 -7.39
N ASN A 602 -6.01 11.78 -7.96
CA ASN A 602 -7.21 12.59 -7.75
C ASN A 602 -8.28 11.80 -6.98
N ASP A 603 -7.87 10.73 -6.30
CA ASP A 603 -8.71 9.74 -5.65
C ASP A 603 -8.09 9.22 -4.35
N VAL A 604 -7.26 10.06 -3.73
CA VAL A 604 -6.58 9.86 -2.45
C VAL A 604 -7.02 10.98 -1.51
N SER A 605 -7.32 10.66 -0.25
CA SER A 605 -7.77 11.62 0.77
C SER A 605 -6.95 11.43 2.04
N LEU A 606 -5.79 12.07 2.07
CA LEU A 606 -4.83 11.95 3.17
C LEU A 606 -5.46 12.32 4.53
N SER A 607 -6.30 13.36 4.58
CA SER A 607 -7.02 13.75 5.80
C SER A 607 -7.92 12.65 6.31
N THR A 608 -8.62 11.94 5.43
CA THR A 608 -9.46 10.81 5.79
C THR A 608 -8.62 9.68 6.39
N ALA A 609 -7.52 9.31 5.73
CA ALA A 609 -6.64 8.25 6.23
C ALA A 609 -6.02 8.59 7.58
N SER A 610 -5.53 9.83 7.75
CA SER A 610 -4.95 10.32 8.99
C SER A 610 -5.97 10.37 10.14
N ALA A 611 -7.19 10.84 9.88
CA ALA A 611 -8.26 10.81 10.88
C ALA A 611 -8.61 9.37 11.30
N VAL A 612 -8.76 8.44 10.35
CA VAL A 612 -9.06 7.03 10.63
C VAL A 612 -7.99 6.37 11.50
N THR A 613 -6.70 6.56 11.18
CA THR A 613 -5.63 5.96 11.99
C THR A 613 -5.51 6.61 13.36
N ALA A 614 -5.74 7.92 13.47
CA ALA A 614 -5.82 8.62 14.76
C ALA A 614 -6.97 8.10 15.64
N TYR A 615 -8.18 7.96 15.10
CA TYR A 615 -9.31 7.38 15.84
C TYR A 615 -9.05 5.94 16.29
N ALA A 616 -8.36 5.13 15.47
CA ALA A 616 -7.96 3.79 15.86
C ALA A 616 -6.98 3.79 17.04
N ARG A 617 -5.99 4.71 17.04
CA ARG A 617 -5.07 4.88 18.18
C ARG A 617 -5.76 5.39 19.43
N ILE A 618 -6.68 6.36 19.30
CA ILE A 618 -7.50 6.86 20.42
C ILE A 618 -8.32 5.71 21.02
N TYR A 619 -8.94 4.88 20.19
CA TYR A 619 -9.72 3.73 20.65
C TYR A 619 -8.85 2.76 21.47
N MET A 620 -7.71 2.34 20.93
CA MET A 620 -6.79 1.46 21.66
C MET A 620 -6.20 2.12 22.91
N GLY A 621 -5.92 3.42 22.86
CA GLY A 621 -5.44 4.20 24.00
C GLY A 621 -6.45 4.21 25.15
N LYS A 622 -7.74 4.40 24.86
CA LYS A 622 -8.81 4.33 25.86
C LYS A 622 -8.86 2.97 26.56
N ILE A 623 -8.72 1.89 25.81
CA ILE A 623 -8.74 0.52 26.36
C ILE A 623 -7.51 0.26 27.23
N LYS A 624 -6.32 0.69 26.79
CA LYS A 624 -5.09 0.60 27.59
C LYS A 624 -5.19 1.36 28.90
N LEU A 625 -5.73 2.58 28.87
CA LEU A 625 -5.95 3.38 30.08
C LEU A 625 -6.97 2.74 31.01
N ASP A 626 -8.07 2.19 30.49
CA ASP A 626 -9.08 1.48 31.29
C ASP A 626 -8.47 0.28 32.03
N ILE A 627 -7.61 -0.50 31.36
CA ILE A 627 -6.89 -1.62 31.98
C ILE A 627 -6.01 -1.14 33.14
N ILE A 628 -5.19 -0.11 32.91
CA ILE A 628 -4.29 0.44 33.92
C ILE A 628 -5.08 0.99 35.11
N ASN A 629 -6.17 1.72 34.85
CA ASN A 629 -7.02 2.30 35.90
C ASN A 629 -7.70 1.24 36.77
N LYS A 630 -7.93 0.04 36.22
CA LYS A 630 -8.44 -1.14 36.96
C LYS A 630 -7.35 -1.92 37.68
N GLY A 631 -6.10 -1.45 37.65
CA GLY A 631 -4.95 -2.11 38.27
C GLY A 631 -4.34 -3.24 37.44
N GLY A 632 -4.77 -3.41 36.19
CA GLY A 632 -4.21 -4.40 35.27
C GLY A 632 -2.91 -3.94 34.62
N GLN A 633 -2.13 -4.91 34.14
CA GLN A 633 -0.88 -4.72 33.43
C GLN A 633 -1.04 -5.02 31.94
N ILE A 634 -0.27 -4.33 31.12
CA ILE A 634 -0.21 -4.54 29.68
C ILE A 634 1.15 -5.18 29.37
N TYR A 635 1.15 -6.19 28.52
CA TYR A 635 2.36 -6.92 28.13
C TYR A 635 2.75 -6.60 26.69
N TYR A 636 1.78 -6.58 25.78
CA TYR A 636 2.02 -6.38 24.36
C TYR A 636 0.80 -5.74 23.69
N SER A 637 1.04 -4.95 22.65
CA SER A 637 -0.01 -4.45 21.76
C SER A 637 0.52 -4.31 20.34
N ASP A 638 -0.24 -4.77 19.33
CA ASP A 638 0.08 -4.61 17.92
C ASP A 638 -1.12 -4.12 17.13
N THR A 639 -1.20 -2.80 16.93
CA THR A 639 -2.24 -2.09 16.17
C THR A 639 -3.65 -2.26 16.74
N ASP A 640 -4.23 -3.45 16.59
CA ASP A 640 -5.58 -3.85 16.98
C ASP A 640 -5.62 -4.92 18.07
N SER A 641 -4.47 -5.45 18.49
CA SER A 641 -4.41 -6.41 19.59
C SER A 641 -3.83 -5.85 20.88
N ILE A 642 -4.21 -6.50 21.99
CA ILE A 642 -3.72 -6.21 23.33
C ILE A 642 -3.59 -7.51 24.15
N VAL A 643 -2.51 -7.61 24.93
CA VAL A 643 -2.26 -8.68 25.89
C VAL A 643 -2.18 -8.09 27.29
N THR A 644 -2.99 -8.60 28.20
CA THR A 644 -3.15 -8.11 29.58
C THR A 644 -3.40 -9.26 30.56
N ASP A 645 -3.17 -9.03 31.85
CA ASP A 645 -3.42 -9.97 32.96
C ASP A 645 -4.86 -9.94 33.49
N ILE A 646 -5.67 -8.97 33.08
CA ILE A 646 -7.09 -8.88 33.47
C ILE A 646 -8.02 -9.12 32.28
N SER A 647 -9.22 -9.63 32.55
CA SER A 647 -10.26 -9.74 31.55
C SER A 647 -10.83 -8.36 31.20
N LEU A 648 -11.14 -8.14 29.92
CA LEU A 648 -11.92 -6.95 29.51
C LEU A 648 -13.38 -7.09 29.97
N ASP A 649 -14.09 -5.96 30.06
CA ASP A 649 -15.53 -5.95 30.34
C ASP A 649 -16.27 -6.77 29.28
N GLU A 650 -17.18 -7.65 29.72
CA GLU A 650 -17.97 -8.53 28.84
C GLU A 650 -18.70 -7.76 27.74
N LYS A 651 -19.14 -6.52 28.00
CA LYS A 651 -19.80 -5.67 26.99
C LYS A 651 -18.88 -5.28 25.83
N MET A 652 -17.57 -5.27 26.07
CA MET A 652 -16.55 -4.96 25.05
C MET A 652 -16.12 -6.20 24.27
N VAL A 653 -16.48 -7.41 24.73
CA VAL A 653 -16.05 -8.68 24.13
C VAL A 653 -17.20 -9.30 23.33
N GLY A 654 -16.96 -9.62 22.06
CA GLY A 654 -17.99 -10.22 21.23
C GLY A 654 -17.64 -10.29 19.75
N LYS A 655 -18.68 -10.42 18.90
CA LYS A 655 -18.55 -10.56 17.44
C LYS A 655 -18.91 -9.29 16.67
N ASP A 656 -19.37 -8.25 17.35
CA ASP A 656 -19.76 -7.01 16.69
C ASP A 656 -18.52 -6.20 16.32
N ILE A 657 -18.71 -5.31 15.36
CA ILE A 657 -17.64 -4.45 14.88
C ILE A 657 -17.12 -3.57 16.01
N GLY A 658 -15.79 -3.47 16.13
CA GLY A 658 -15.15 -2.72 17.21
C GLY A 658 -15.08 -3.43 18.55
N GLN A 659 -15.82 -4.53 18.79
CA GLN A 659 -15.62 -5.35 19.98
C GLN A 659 -14.33 -6.16 19.88
N PHE A 660 -13.82 -6.58 21.03
CA PHE A 660 -12.68 -7.46 21.17
C PHE A 660 -13.11 -8.92 21.03
N LYS A 661 -12.31 -9.70 20.30
CA LYS A 661 -12.35 -11.16 20.29
C LYS A 661 -11.22 -11.65 21.18
N LEU A 662 -11.53 -12.52 22.13
CA LEU A 662 -10.52 -13.29 22.86
C LEU A 662 -9.89 -14.30 21.88
N GLU A 663 -8.63 -14.10 21.53
CA GLU A 663 -7.87 -14.97 20.61
C GLU A 663 -7.23 -16.13 21.38
N TYR A 664 -6.62 -15.85 22.54
CA TYR A 664 -5.91 -16.85 23.34
C TYR A 664 -6.07 -16.58 24.84
N LEU A 665 -6.24 -17.66 25.60
CA LEU A 665 -5.92 -17.71 27.03
C LEU A 665 -4.48 -18.21 27.14
N VAL A 666 -3.60 -17.41 27.73
CA VAL A 666 -2.15 -17.57 27.67
C VAL A 666 -1.63 -17.95 29.04
N ASN A 667 -1.10 -19.17 29.20
CA ASN A 667 -0.46 -19.59 30.44
C ASN A 667 0.88 -18.87 30.64
N LYS A 668 1.69 -18.74 29.56
CA LYS A 668 2.98 -18.02 29.56
C LYS A 668 3.18 -17.29 28.25
N GLY A 669 3.64 -16.04 28.31
CA GLY A 669 3.97 -15.24 27.12
C GLY A 669 5.38 -14.67 27.19
N TYR A 670 6.14 -14.79 26.10
CA TYR A 670 7.47 -14.18 25.92
C TYR A 670 7.42 -13.17 24.78
N PHE A 671 7.62 -11.89 25.08
CA PHE A 671 7.52 -10.76 24.16
C PHE A 671 8.89 -10.11 23.97
N ILE A 672 9.56 -10.40 22.86
CA ILE A 672 10.96 -9.99 22.65
C ILE A 672 11.06 -8.65 21.93
N SER A 673 10.28 -8.48 20.86
CA SER A 673 10.23 -7.23 20.09
C SER A 673 8.91 -7.11 19.33
N SER A 674 8.73 -6.02 18.58
CA SER A 674 7.56 -5.85 17.71
C SER A 674 7.40 -7.03 16.76
N LYS A 675 6.31 -7.78 16.91
CA LYS A 675 5.96 -8.96 16.08
C LYS A 675 6.94 -10.15 16.21
N LEU A 676 7.63 -10.24 17.35
CA LEU A 676 8.44 -11.39 17.75
C LEU A 676 8.07 -11.82 19.17
N TYR A 677 7.20 -12.83 19.28
CA TYR A 677 6.74 -13.36 20.56
C TYR A 677 6.33 -14.84 20.47
N CYS A 678 6.26 -15.49 21.63
CA CYS A 678 5.82 -16.86 21.81
C CYS A 678 4.80 -16.94 22.95
N LEU A 679 3.72 -17.68 22.74
CA LEU A 679 2.66 -17.91 23.72
C LEU A 679 2.53 -19.41 23.98
N VAL A 680 2.47 -19.80 25.24
CA VAL A 680 2.00 -21.12 25.68
C VAL A 680 0.54 -20.94 26.07
N VAL A 681 -0.35 -21.52 25.28
CA VAL A 681 -1.81 -21.38 25.42
C VAL A 681 -2.33 -22.38 26.45
N SER A 682 -3.52 -22.14 27.02
CA SER A 682 -4.10 -22.98 28.08
C SER A 682 -4.34 -24.45 27.68
N ASP A 683 -4.43 -24.76 26.38
CA ASP A 683 -4.49 -26.13 25.87
C ASP A 683 -3.12 -26.82 25.74
N GLY A 684 -2.04 -26.13 26.15
CA GLY A 684 -0.65 -26.58 26.05
C GLY A 684 0.01 -26.31 24.69
N SER A 685 -0.74 -25.81 23.70
CA SER A 685 -0.19 -25.50 22.38
C SER A 685 0.71 -24.26 22.42
N VAL A 686 1.70 -24.23 21.51
CA VAL A 686 2.65 -23.12 21.39
C VAL A 686 2.35 -22.29 20.14
N VAL A 687 2.11 -20.99 20.35
CA VAL A 687 1.85 -20.03 19.28
C VAL A 687 3.07 -19.12 19.10
N ILE A 688 3.76 -19.29 17.98
CA ILE A 688 4.92 -18.47 17.61
C ILE A 688 4.53 -17.40 16.59
N LYS A 689 4.91 -16.16 16.89
CA LYS A 689 4.89 -15.03 15.97
C LYS A 689 6.31 -14.56 15.73
N SER A 690 6.73 -14.61 14.47
CA SER A 690 8.01 -14.05 14.02
C SER A 690 7.81 -13.34 12.69
N LYS A 691 8.22 -12.06 12.60
CA LYS A 691 8.27 -11.32 11.35
C LYS A 691 9.62 -11.55 10.69
N GLY A 692 9.61 -12.14 9.49
CA GLY A 692 10.81 -12.32 8.67
C GLY A 692 11.59 -13.60 8.91
N ALA A 693 11.05 -14.55 9.69
CA ALA A 693 11.56 -15.91 9.83
C ALA A 693 10.42 -16.94 9.78
N PHE A 694 10.75 -18.19 9.45
CA PHE A 694 9.83 -19.31 9.53
C PHE A 694 9.52 -19.64 10.97
N LYS A 695 8.23 -19.82 11.27
CA LYS A 695 7.78 -20.25 12.60
C LYS A 695 8.32 -21.64 12.96
N SER A 696 8.45 -22.53 11.98
CA SER A 696 8.98 -23.88 12.14
C SER A 696 10.48 -23.92 12.48
N SER A 697 11.20 -22.82 12.25
CA SER A 697 12.62 -22.71 12.61
C SER A 697 12.85 -22.23 14.04
N LEU A 698 11.76 -22.04 14.82
CA LEU A 698 11.81 -21.52 16.18
C LEU A 698 10.97 -22.42 17.09
N ASN A 699 11.38 -22.54 18.35
CA ASN A 699 10.66 -23.26 19.40
C ASN A 699 10.55 -22.41 20.69
N LEU A 700 9.94 -22.94 21.74
CA LEU A 700 9.77 -22.22 23.01
C LEU A 700 11.10 -21.84 23.67
N ASP A 701 12.09 -22.73 23.66
CA ASP A 701 13.39 -22.53 24.31
C ASP A 701 14.15 -21.38 23.67
N ASP A 702 14.01 -21.19 22.35
CA ASP A 702 14.57 -20.04 21.64
C ASP A 702 14.07 -18.70 22.22
N PHE A 703 12.78 -18.61 22.54
CA PHE A 703 12.21 -17.39 23.13
C PHE A 703 12.65 -17.20 24.59
N GLN A 704 12.80 -18.29 25.34
CA GLN A 704 13.37 -18.24 26.68
C GLN A 704 14.83 -17.77 26.65
N ASN A 705 15.61 -18.21 25.67
CA ASN A 705 16.98 -17.80 25.45
C ASN A 705 17.07 -16.33 25.01
N MET A 706 16.23 -15.88 24.07
CA MET A 706 16.13 -14.46 23.70
C MET A 706 15.74 -13.58 24.89
N TYR A 707 14.84 -14.05 25.75
CA TYR A 707 14.48 -13.34 26.98
C TYR A 707 15.67 -13.22 27.95
N LYS A 708 16.55 -14.23 27.99
CA LYS A 708 17.82 -14.21 28.74
C LYS A 708 18.94 -13.43 28.05
N GLY A 709 18.67 -12.77 26.91
CA GLY A 709 19.66 -11.97 26.19
C GLY A 709 20.53 -12.75 25.20
N ILE A 710 20.14 -13.96 24.83
CA ILE A 710 20.87 -14.82 23.88
C ILE A 710 20.28 -14.67 22.48
N ASN A 711 21.12 -14.38 21.49
CA ASN A 711 20.69 -14.31 20.09
C ASN A 711 20.44 -15.71 19.53
N ILE A 712 19.42 -15.83 18.67
CA ILE A 712 18.99 -17.12 18.12
C ILE A 712 19.13 -17.14 16.60
N LYS A 713 19.57 -18.27 16.06
CA LYS A 713 19.55 -18.54 14.62
C LYS A 713 18.15 -18.98 14.21
N ALA A 714 17.63 -18.39 13.14
CA ALA A 714 16.36 -18.76 12.54
C ALA A 714 16.54 -18.89 11.02
N VAL A 715 15.56 -19.50 10.36
CA VAL A 715 15.59 -19.66 8.90
C VAL A 715 14.47 -18.83 8.30
N ARG A 716 14.71 -18.20 7.15
CA ARG A 716 13.68 -17.51 6.37
C ARG A 716 13.76 -17.91 4.91
N GLN A 717 12.62 -17.91 4.23
CA GLN A 717 12.61 -17.96 2.77
C GLN A 717 13.10 -16.63 2.21
N GLN A 718 13.98 -16.69 1.22
CA GLN A 718 14.35 -15.56 0.39
C GLN A 718 14.09 -15.91 -1.07
N SER A 719 13.45 -15.00 -1.80
CA SER A 719 13.35 -15.06 -3.26
C SER A 719 14.31 -14.02 -3.82
N ILE A 720 15.24 -14.49 -4.65
CA ILE A 720 16.24 -13.70 -5.34
C ILE A 720 15.78 -13.60 -6.79
N VAL A 721 15.34 -12.42 -7.19
CA VAL A 721 14.90 -12.13 -8.56
C VAL A 721 16.06 -11.49 -9.31
N ASN A 722 16.48 -12.10 -10.42
CA ASN A 722 17.48 -11.58 -11.32
C ASN A 722 16.85 -11.33 -12.70
N TYR A 723 16.55 -10.07 -13.00
CA TYR A 723 15.95 -9.68 -14.28
C TYR A 723 16.94 -9.76 -15.44
N GLU A 724 18.22 -9.49 -15.21
CA GLU A 724 19.29 -9.55 -16.22
C GLU A 724 19.46 -10.98 -16.76
N MET A 725 19.46 -11.96 -15.86
CA MET A 725 19.56 -13.39 -16.21
C MET A 725 18.18 -14.04 -16.49
N GLY A 726 17.08 -13.32 -16.27
CA GLY A 726 15.73 -13.86 -16.40
C GLY A 726 15.49 -15.07 -15.50
N SER A 727 15.85 -14.97 -14.22
CA SER A 727 15.87 -16.09 -13.28
C SER A 727 15.33 -15.70 -11.91
N VAL A 728 14.65 -16.64 -11.26
CA VAL A 728 14.20 -16.51 -9.87
C VAL A 728 14.65 -17.73 -9.08
N VAL A 729 15.42 -17.50 -8.02
CA VAL A 729 15.87 -18.54 -7.09
C VAL A 729 15.16 -18.36 -5.76
N ILE A 730 14.56 -19.43 -5.26
CA ILE A 730 13.93 -19.47 -3.94
C ILE A 730 14.80 -20.36 -3.07
N GLU A 731 15.35 -19.79 -2.01
CA GLU A 731 16.24 -20.49 -1.09
C GLU A 731 15.93 -20.14 0.36
N ASP A 732 16.32 -21.03 1.25
CA ASP A 732 16.23 -20.83 2.68
C ASP A 732 17.54 -20.23 3.17
N LYS A 733 17.44 -19.09 3.87
CA LYS A 733 18.57 -18.34 4.41
C LYS A 733 18.55 -18.35 5.93
N GLU A 734 19.66 -18.76 6.54
CA GLU A 734 19.89 -18.60 7.98
C GLU A 734 20.08 -17.11 8.33
N ILE A 735 19.41 -16.67 9.40
CA ILE A 735 19.48 -15.31 9.94
C ILE A 735 19.69 -15.34 11.45
N ASN A 736 20.36 -14.32 11.98
CA ASN A 736 20.51 -14.13 13.42
C ASN A 736 19.44 -13.15 13.94
N LEU A 737 18.59 -13.61 14.85
CA LEU A 737 17.61 -12.80 15.56
C LEU A 737 18.27 -12.14 16.77
N ASN A 738 18.35 -10.81 16.74
CA ASN A 738 18.92 -10.01 17.82
C ASN A 738 17.86 -9.68 18.89
N CYS A 739 18.05 -10.20 20.11
CA CYS A 739 17.17 -9.98 21.27
C CYS A 739 17.14 -8.53 21.78
N ASN A 740 18.13 -7.71 21.40
CA ASN A 740 18.26 -6.30 21.77
C ASN A 740 17.86 -5.33 20.65
N SER A 741 17.19 -5.83 19.61
CA SER A 741 16.72 -5.00 18.48
C SER A 741 15.56 -4.06 18.82
N TYR A 742 14.84 -4.28 19.92
CA TYR A 742 13.69 -3.46 20.31
C TYR A 742 14.13 -2.11 20.92
N LYS A 743 13.83 -1.02 20.20
CA LYS A 743 14.24 0.36 20.56
C LYS A 743 13.08 1.35 20.74
N LYS A 744 11.83 0.92 20.60
CA LYS A 744 10.67 1.84 20.65
C LYS A 744 10.34 2.34 22.06
N ARG A 745 10.81 1.62 23.08
CA ARG A 745 10.67 1.93 24.51
C ARG A 745 11.97 1.54 25.20
N GLU A 746 12.32 2.22 26.29
CA GLU A 746 13.50 1.92 27.10
C GLU A 746 13.22 0.70 27.99
N LYS A 747 14.09 -0.32 27.92
CA LYS A 747 13.98 -1.54 28.74
C LYS A 747 14.32 -1.23 30.21
N VAL A 748 13.50 -1.71 31.13
CA VAL A 748 13.71 -1.61 32.59
C VAL A 748 14.14 -2.97 33.13
N TYR A 749 15.22 -2.98 33.89
CA TYR A 749 15.82 -4.20 34.45
C TYR A 749 15.72 -4.20 35.97
N SER A 750 15.47 -5.39 36.54
CA SER A 750 15.64 -5.68 37.96
C SER A 750 16.44 -6.96 38.10
N GLU A 751 17.48 -6.96 38.95
CA GLU A 751 18.39 -8.10 39.14
C GLU A 751 18.94 -8.69 37.82
N GLY A 752 19.24 -7.81 36.85
CA GLY A 752 19.72 -8.20 35.52
C GLY A 752 18.66 -8.81 34.57
N LYS A 753 17.40 -8.93 35.01
CA LYS A 753 16.29 -9.43 34.18
C LYS A 753 15.47 -8.27 33.63
N TRP A 754 15.10 -8.35 32.34
CA TRP A 754 14.17 -7.40 31.72
C TRP A 754 12.76 -7.65 32.29
N ILE A 755 12.16 -6.64 32.92
CA ILE A 755 10.87 -6.78 33.62
C ILE A 755 9.78 -5.84 33.11
N ASP A 756 10.15 -4.70 32.51
CA ASP A 756 9.20 -3.69 32.05
C ASP A 756 9.84 -2.82 30.96
N THR A 757 9.09 -1.86 30.43
CA THR A 757 9.58 -0.82 29.55
C THR A 757 8.92 0.51 29.86
N LYS A 758 9.65 1.60 29.68
CA LYS A 758 9.13 2.97 29.80
C LYS A 758 9.27 3.71 28.46
N PRO A 759 8.44 4.72 28.17
CA PRO A 759 8.60 5.53 26.97
C PRO A 759 10.00 6.16 26.88
N VAL A 760 10.48 6.32 25.65
CA VAL A 760 11.72 7.06 25.37
C VAL A 760 11.49 8.54 25.68
N SER A 761 12.49 9.23 26.23
CA SER A 761 12.47 10.69 26.34
C SER A 761 12.89 11.33 25.03
N TYR A 762 12.09 12.27 24.53
CA TYR A 762 12.36 13.02 23.31
C TYR A 762 12.17 14.52 23.58
N ASP A 763 13.30 15.23 23.65
CA ASP A 763 13.35 16.67 23.75
C ASP A 763 13.96 17.22 22.47
N GLN A 764 13.13 17.80 21.61
CA GLN A 764 13.58 18.51 20.42
C GLN A 764 14.16 19.85 20.86
N GLU A 765 15.45 20.10 20.59
CA GLU A 765 16.05 21.42 20.83
C GLU A 765 15.17 22.50 20.18
N SER A 766 14.83 23.53 20.95
CA SER A 766 13.96 24.63 20.52
C SER A 766 14.50 25.24 19.23
N LEU A 767 13.67 25.24 18.19
CA LEU A 767 13.92 25.88 16.89
C LEU A 767 14.25 27.37 17.03
#